data_AF-A0A3A5HC27-F1
#
_entry.id   AF-A0A3A5HC27-F1
#
_cell.length_a   1.000
_cell.length_b   1.000
_cell.length_c   1.000
_cell.angle_alpha   90.00
_cell.angle_beta   90.00
_cell.angle_gamma   90.00
#
_symmetry.space_group_name_H-M   'P 1'
#
loop_
_entity.id
_entity.type
_entity.pdbx_description
1 polymer ?
#
loop_
_entity_poly.entity_id
_entity_poly.type
_entity_poly.pdbx_seq_one_letter_code
_entity_poly.pdbx_strand_id
1 'polypeptide(L)'
;MNAEVDGAVSTTDSRLVTLAIEGFRGFNRRVELDFDASAVLLHGPNGSGKTSVFDAVQWLLTADIPRLAPFGLRRTDQYLRNAFSDVTQAHVSATFRTRTELIRVTRRGDLRSSLLEVEDSNGRVSGPVAEDRMRSHLAPGALPLAEVLHTSGLLQQDDLRQILKTKPDERYRQLMRLLGLEALEQFEQFVRERKTAARARLAGSERSYEEAVRKYESAVEQLETSELQVTRVAPPADIRAAIQQALLPHNAWRFEVVQPDLDGLPELSLDIGRRRREISTLKQRLLSWPSRLPDGQEASVGDLAAGRSAADRELADAVQALASAQQAQARAASEGDSLARLSAAALPLLPDAHASAQCPVCLSEIDPVAVRDSLTKRSHDGEALAVANDILRAAQVRHRAAVDRVADVESAEVAQEDREAQRSAWQQEVAEYRRLLDELTTPSISGFNVSRPHPGLHADTADGFQAMREEVGDYLAALDAGASAVEAALQILSQQQAATRLAIERQNALPRQRETVALLNSEIERMATVVERDRKHATASSSLADSTMSANSSIFRKRFQTLEPLMNDVYSRLDPHPAFTHLSFNVESFRSRPTASATVLDSERDISVNPMLIFSSAQANIVVLSAFLALGWAAGNGSLPFVMLDDPLQAMDDVNVLGFADLARHLRRDRQVILATHEARFADLLARKLSGVRPGETLLVHKFTGWSRGGPEIETSAFTPVDEAPRVLTA
;
A
#
# COMPACT_ATOMS: atom_id res chain seq x y z
N MET A 1 31.04 -52.71 58.26
CA MET A 1 31.80 -53.87 57.77
C MET A 1 33.19 -53.35 57.45
N ASN A 2 34.20 -53.79 58.21
CA ASN A 2 35.58 -53.36 58.07
C ASN A 2 36.11 -53.81 56.70
N ALA A 3 36.49 -52.86 55.85
CA ALA A 3 37.33 -53.10 54.70
C ALA A 3 38.64 -52.35 54.96
N GLU A 4 39.72 -53.10 55.08
CA GLU A 4 41.09 -52.59 55.03
C GLU A 4 41.28 -51.82 53.73
N VAL A 5 41.57 -50.53 53.86
CA VAL A 5 41.90 -49.64 52.75
C VAL A 5 43.41 -49.75 52.55
N ASP A 6 43.81 -50.58 51.58
CA ASP A 6 45.12 -50.48 50.95
C ASP A 6 45.34 -49.05 50.42
N GLY A 7 46.56 -48.56 50.62
CA GLY A 7 46.99 -47.16 50.50
C GLY A 7 46.36 -46.37 49.35
N ALA A 8 45.34 -45.58 49.68
CA ALA A 8 44.84 -44.53 48.81
C ALA A 8 45.86 -43.38 48.77
N VAL A 9 46.46 -43.16 47.62
CA VAL A 9 47.19 -41.92 47.31
C VAL A 9 46.20 -40.75 47.48
N SER A 10 46.44 -39.93 48.50
CA SER A 10 45.55 -38.88 48.96
C SER A 10 45.39 -37.75 47.93
N THR A 11 44.17 -37.26 47.70
CA THR A 11 43.84 -36.10 46.85
C THR A 11 44.36 -34.75 47.38
N THR A 12 45.08 -34.74 48.50
CA THR A 12 45.36 -33.58 49.37
C THR A 12 46.50 -32.65 48.95
N ASP A 13 47.24 -32.95 47.89
CA ASP A 13 48.49 -32.21 47.62
C ASP A 13 48.35 -31.06 46.61
N SER A 14 47.23 -30.97 45.87
CA SER A 14 46.98 -29.83 44.99
C SER A 14 46.48 -28.62 45.78
N ARG A 15 47.09 -27.44 45.62
CA ARG A 15 46.72 -26.20 46.35
C ARG A 15 47.33 -24.94 45.76
N LEU A 16 46.82 -23.77 46.14
CA LEU A 16 47.48 -22.49 45.94
C LEU A 16 48.65 -22.37 46.93
N VAL A 17 49.84 -22.09 46.42
CA VAL A 17 51.09 -22.03 47.22
C VAL A 17 51.50 -20.59 47.45
N THR A 18 51.52 -19.75 46.41
CA THR A 18 51.85 -18.33 46.56
C THR A 18 50.97 -17.47 45.68
N LEU A 19 50.71 -16.24 46.11
CA LEU A 19 50.00 -15.22 45.36
C LEU A 19 50.74 -13.89 45.45
N ALA A 20 51.19 -13.37 44.31
CA ALA A 20 51.77 -12.04 44.21
C ALA A 20 50.80 -11.09 43.47
N ILE A 21 50.57 -9.92 44.06
CA ILE A 21 49.62 -8.91 43.58
C ILE A 21 50.34 -7.56 43.49
N GLU A 22 50.21 -6.87 42.37
CA GLU A 22 50.85 -5.57 42.10
C GLU A 22 49.96 -4.70 41.21
N GLY A 23 49.84 -3.41 41.53
CA GLY A 23 49.05 -2.46 40.74
C GLY A 23 47.56 -2.79 40.62
N PHE A 24 47.02 -3.65 41.49
CA PHE A 24 45.69 -4.25 41.42
C PHE A 24 44.84 -3.86 42.63
N ARG A 25 43.68 -3.23 42.39
CA ARG A 25 42.68 -2.86 43.40
C ARG A 25 43.33 -2.15 44.59
N GLY A 26 43.22 -2.69 45.81
CA GLY A 26 43.84 -2.12 47.02
C GLY A 26 45.37 -2.23 47.09
N PHE A 27 46.00 -3.00 46.22
CA PHE A 27 47.44 -3.28 46.20
C PHE A 27 48.16 -2.38 45.20
N ASN A 28 48.88 -1.37 45.70
CA ASN A 28 49.70 -0.50 44.86
C ASN A 28 51.06 -1.16 44.59
N ARG A 29 51.84 -1.41 45.65
CA ARG A 29 53.14 -2.09 45.56
C ARG A 29 52.94 -3.60 45.45
N ARG A 30 53.96 -4.29 44.91
CA ARG A 30 54.01 -5.75 44.88
C ARG A 30 53.98 -6.30 46.31
N VAL A 31 52.97 -7.12 46.59
CA VAL A 31 52.84 -7.91 47.82
C VAL A 31 52.83 -9.38 47.43
N GLU A 32 53.59 -10.19 48.13
CA GLU A 32 53.64 -11.65 47.94
C GLU A 32 53.13 -12.32 49.21
N LEU A 33 52.09 -13.13 49.07
CA LEU A 33 51.41 -13.83 50.15
C LEU A 33 51.63 -15.33 50.01
N ASP A 34 52.01 -15.95 51.11
CA ASP A 34 52.14 -17.40 51.23
C ASP A 34 50.78 -18.03 51.47
N PHE A 35 50.41 -19.03 50.69
CA PHE A 35 49.18 -19.80 50.81
C PHE A 35 49.47 -21.28 51.08
N ASP A 36 50.72 -21.71 51.30
CA ASP A 36 51.09 -23.12 51.39
C ASP A 36 50.67 -23.81 52.70
N ALA A 37 49.36 -23.85 52.93
CA ALA A 37 48.73 -24.49 54.07
C ALA A 37 47.41 -25.17 53.70
N SER A 38 46.99 -26.14 54.52
CA SER A 38 45.70 -26.80 54.36
C SER A 38 44.52 -25.84 54.63
N ALA A 39 44.73 -24.86 55.51
CA ALA A 39 43.81 -23.76 55.76
C ALA A 39 44.55 -22.42 55.77
N VAL A 40 43.95 -21.40 55.17
CA VAL A 40 44.45 -20.02 55.15
C VAL A 40 43.34 -19.09 55.63
N LEU A 41 43.63 -18.25 56.63
CA LEU A 41 42.68 -17.31 57.22
C LEU A 41 43.15 -15.87 56.98
N LEU A 42 42.35 -15.08 56.27
CA LEU A 42 42.53 -13.66 56.03
C LEU A 42 41.65 -12.89 57.03
N HIS A 43 42.25 -12.25 58.02
CA HIS A 43 41.51 -11.55 59.08
C HIS A 43 41.86 -10.05 59.11
N GLY A 44 40.87 -9.18 59.30
CA GLY A 44 41.10 -7.74 59.53
C GLY A 44 39.85 -6.90 59.27
N PRO A 45 39.86 -5.59 59.58
CA PRO A 45 38.67 -4.73 59.47
C PRO A 45 38.14 -4.60 58.04
N ASN A 46 36.88 -4.14 57.89
CA ASN A 46 36.28 -3.88 56.58
C ASN A 46 37.08 -2.81 55.81
N GLY A 47 37.20 -2.99 54.49
CA GLY A 47 38.00 -2.10 53.64
C GLY A 47 39.51 -2.33 53.68
N SER A 48 40.01 -3.32 54.43
CA SER A 48 41.45 -3.61 54.54
C SER A 48 42.08 -4.28 53.31
N GLY A 49 41.30 -4.64 52.28
CA GLY A 49 41.82 -5.29 51.06
C GLY A 49 41.70 -6.82 51.00
N LYS A 50 41.06 -7.47 51.99
CA LYS A 50 40.78 -8.92 51.97
C LYS A 50 40.08 -9.37 50.68
N THR A 51 38.92 -8.80 50.37
CA THR A 51 38.18 -9.09 49.12
C THR A 51 39.02 -8.83 47.87
N SER A 52 39.98 -7.88 47.90
CA SER A 52 40.88 -7.65 46.76
C SER A 52 41.84 -8.82 46.52
N VAL A 53 42.13 -9.65 47.52
CA VAL A 53 42.87 -10.92 47.36
C VAL A 53 42.04 -11.93 46.57
N PHE A 54 40.76 -12.08 46.92
CA PHE A 54 39.83 -12.97 46.20
C PHE A 54 39.60 -12.49 44.77
N ASP A 55 39.41 -11.18 44.58
CA ASP A 55 39.32 -10.54 43.26
C ASP A 55 40.57 -10.84 42.40
N ALA A 56 41.76 -10.84 43.01
CA ALA A 56 43.01 -11.10 42.30
C ALA A 56 43.08 -12.56 41.81
N VAL A 57 42.72 -13.52 42.67
CA VAL A 57 42.66 -14.94 42.27
C VAL A 57 41.58 -15.15 41.20
N GLN A 58 40.40 -14.54 41.36
CA GLN A 58 39.33 -14.64 40.39
C GLN A 58 39.76 -14.10 39.02
N TRP A 59 40.29 -12.87 38.98
CA TRP A 59 40.75 -12.26 37.74
C TRP A 59 41.91 -13.05 37.10
N LEU A 60 42.84 -13.58 37.89
CA LEU A 60 43.91 -14.45 37.40
C LEU A 60 43.34 -15.64 36.61
N LEU A 61 42.32 -16.31 37.16
CA LEU A 61 41.75 -17.52 36.60
C LEU A 61 40.74 -17.26 35.47
N THR A 62 39.95 -16.20 35.53
CA THR A 62 38.79 -16.01 34.63
C THR A 62 38.89 -14.77 33.74
N ALA A 63 39.88 -13.90 33.96
CA ALA A 63 39.98 -12.57 33.35
C ALA A 63 38.83 -11.60 33.70
N ASP A 64 37.90 -11.99 34.58
CA ASP A 64 36.68 -11.23 34.88
C ASP A 64 36.43 -11.16 36.40
N ILE A 65 35.70 -10.12 36.82
CA ILE A 65 35.24 -9.93 38.20
C ILE A 65 33.76 -9.51 38.13
N PRO A 66 32.82 -10.47 38.06
CA PRO A 66 31.41 -10.21 37.77
C PRO A 66 30.73 -9.19 38.71
N ARG A 67 31.08 -9.19 40.00
CA ARG A 67 30.54 -8.21 40.97
C ARG A 67 30.86 -6.75 40.60
N LEU A 68 31.94 -6.53 39.84
CA LEU A 68 32.38 -5.21 39.41
C LEU A 68 31.88 -4.83 38.00
N ALA A 69 31.38 -5.79 37.22
CA ALA A 69 30.87 -5.57 35.87
C ALA A 69 29.77 -4.49 35.79
N PRO A 70 28.79 -4.39 36.73
CA PRO A 70 27.77 -3.34 36.71
C PRO A 70 28.33 -1.92 36.84
N PHE A 71 29.54 -1.75 37.38
CA PHE A 71 30.18 -0.45 37.57
C PHE A 71 31.02 0.00 36.36
N GLY A 72 31.19 -0.85 35.35
CA GLY A 72 31.88 -0.53 34.09
C GLY A 72 31.02 0.22 33.07
N LEU A 73 30.25 1.22 33.50
CA LEU A 73 29.25 1.91 32.67
C LEU A 73 29.87 2.82 31.60
N ARG A 74 31.12 3.31 31.78
CA ARG A 74 31.83 4.15 30.80
C ARG A 74 33.10 3.52 30.29
N ARG A 75 33.48 3.88 29.06
CA ARG A 75 34.77 3.56 28.43
C ARG A 75 35.99 4.18 29.13
N THR A 76 35.87 4.78 30.30
CA THR A 76 36.99 5.36 31.07
C THR A 76 37.12 4.76 32.46
N ASP A 77 36.16 3.94 32.89
CA ASP A 77 36.11 3.45 34.27
C ASP A 77 37.13 2.31 34.44
N GLN A 78 38.28 2.64 35.03
CA GLN A 78 39.32 1.67 35.41
C GLN A 78 39.16 1.34 36.90
N TYR A 79 38.46 0.26 37.20
CA TYR A 79 38.25 -0.20 38.59
C TYR A 79 39.13 -1.40 38.97
N LEU A 80 39.91 -1.96 38.03
CA LEU A 80 40.91 -3.00 38.29
C LEU A 80 42.23 -2.43 38.79
N ARG A 81 42.74 -1.40 38.10
CA ARG A 81 44.05 -0.80 38.39
C ARG A 81 43.98 0.01 39.68
N ASN A 82 45.00 -0.13 40.52
CA ASN A 82 45.14 0.78 41.66
C ASN A 82 45.40 2.21 41.15
N ALA A 83 44.63 3.18 41.65
CA ALA A 83 44.71 4.56 41.19
C ALA A 83 46.03 5.26 41.56
N PHE A 84 46.74 4.76 42.58
CA PHE A 84 48.02 5.28 43.06
C PHE A 84 49.23 4.50 42.53
N SER A 85 49.01 3.54 41.62
CA SER A 85 50.07 2.72 41.05
C SER A 85 50.71 3.37 39.83
N ASP A 86 52.04 3.41 39.84
CA ASP A 86 52.89 3.83 38.71
C ASP A 86 52.97 2.74 37.62
N VAL A 87 52.56 1.51 37.93
CA VAL A 87 52.49 0.42 36.94
C VAL A 87 51.31 0.64 35.99
N THR A 88 51.56 0.52 34.69
CA THR A 88 50.58 0.75 33.61
C THR A 88 49.54 -0.37 33.50
N GLN A 89 49.86 -1.57 34.00
CA GLN A 89 49.01 -2.75 33.98
C GLN A 89 48.98 -3.40 35.35
N ALA A 90 47.82 -3.94 35.74
CA ALA A 90 47.74 -4.76 36.94
C ALA A 90 48.45 -6.10 36.69
N HIS A 91 49.12 -6.61 37.71
CA HIS A 91 49.89 -7.84 37.64
C HIS A 91 49.54 -8.75 38.80
N VAL A 92 49.05 -9.95 38.47
CA VAL A 92 48.77 -10.99 39.44
C VAL A 92 49.49 -12.25 38.99
N SER A 93 50.24 -12.88 39.88
CA SER A 93 50.85 -14.18 39.62
C SER A 93 50.64 -15.12 40.79
N ALA A 94 50.29 -16.37 40.51
CA ALA A 94 50.15 -17.40 41.53
C ALA A 94 50.94 -18.65 41.16
N THR A 95 51.44 -19.34 42.19
CA THR A 95 52.02 -20.68 42.06
C THR A 95 51.03 -21.69 42.61
N PHE A 96 50.69 -22.69 41.80
CA PHE A 96 49.83 -23.80 42.21
C PHE A 96 50.65 -25.08 42.27
N ARG A 97 50.47 -25.84 43.34
CA ARG A 97 50.85 -27.25 43.38
C ARG A 97 49.71 -28.05 42.76
N THR A 98 50.01 -28.81 41.73
CA THR A 98 49.10 -29.80 41.14
C THR A 98 49.52 -31.20 41.62
N ARG A 99 48.82 -32.24 41.17
CA ARG A 99 49.20 -33.64 41.47
C ARG A 99 50.51 -34.04 40.82
N THR A 100 50.91 -33.36 39.76
CA THR A 100 52.05 -33.74 38.91
C THR A 100 53.23 -32.82 39.07
N GLU A 101 53.00 -31.53 39.31
CA GLU A 101 54.07 -30.52 39.30
C GLU A 101 53.66 -29.19 39.97
N LEU A 102 54.61 -28.26 40.05
CA LEU A 102 54.32 -26.86 40.36
C LEU A 102 54.11 -26.10 39.05
N ILE A 103 53.02 -25.34 38.95
CA ILE A 103 52.76 -24.45 37.82
C ILE A 103 52.73 -23.00 38.30
N ARG A 104 53.24 -22.09 37.46
CA ARG A 104 53.13 -20.66 37.69
C ARG A 104 52.20 -20.05 36.67
N VAL A 105 51.16 -19.38 37.17
CA VAL A 105 50.16 -18.68 36.36
C VAL A 105 50.35 -17.19 36.58
N THR A 106 50.47 -16.42 35.50
CA THR A 106 50.65 -14.96 35.56
C THR A 106 49.67 -14.29 34.62
N ARG A 107 48.91 -13.31 35.12
CA ARG A 107 48.06 -12.45 34.30
C ARG A 107 48.48 -10.99 34.44
N ARG A 108 48.63 -10.33 33.29
CA ARG A 108 48.97 -8.90 33.19
C ARG A 108 47.97 -8.18 32.31
N GLY A 109 47.52 -7.01 32.73
CA GLY A 109 46.66 -6.17 31.90
C GLY A 109 45.65 -5.37 32.68
N ASP A 110 44.50 -5.14 32.05
CA ASP A 110 43.34 -4.50 32.62
C ASP A 110 42.08 -5.39 32.39
N LEU A 111 40.89 -4.86 32.66
CA LEU A 111 39.63 -5.58 32.42
C LEU A 111 39.27 -5.75 30.95
N ARG A 112 39.92 -5.04 30.03
CA ARG A 112 39.60 -5.08 28.59
C ARG A 112 40.48 -6.06 27.85
N SER A 113 41.75 -6.04 28.21
CA SER A 113 42.77 -6.87 27.62
C SER A 113 43.70 -7.32 28.74
N SER A 114 43.76 -8.63 28.90
CA SER A 114 44.75 -9.26 29.77
C SER A 114 45.47 -10.36 29.00
N LEU A 115 46.75 -10.51 29.28
CA LEU A 115 47.58 -11.59 28.79
C LEU A 115 47.78 -12.59 29.93
N LEU A 116 47.38 -13.83 29.68
CA LEU A 116 47.68 -14.96 30.55
C LEU A 116 48.97 -15.65 30.07
N GLU A 117 49.85 -15.96 31.01
CA GLU A 117 51.03 -16.80 30.83
C GLU A 117 50.98 -17.95 31.83
N VAL A 118 51.29 -19.16 31.36
CA VAL A 118 51.44 -20.36 32.20
C VAL A 118 52.82 -20.94 31.96
N GLU A 119 53.52 -21.24 33.05
CA GLU A 119 54.82 -21.88 33.07
C GLU A 119 54.72 -23.18 33.88
N ASP A 120 54.97 -24.29 33.20
CA ASP A 120 55.03 -25.65 33.76
C ASP A 120 56.33 -26.34 33.27
N SER A 121 56.50 -27.62 33.58
CA SER A 121 57.65 -28.44 33.16
C SER A 121 57.82 -28.52 31.64
N ASN A 122 56.75 -28.27 30.87
CA ASN A 122 56.75 -28.27 29.41
C ASN A 122 57.05 -26.88 28.81
N GLY A 123 57.43 -25.90 29.63
CA GLY A 123 57.81 -24.55 29.22
C GLY A 123 56.71 -23.50 29.38
N ARG A 124 56.98 -22.29 28.88
CA ARG A 124 56.06 -21.14 29.01
C ARG A 124 55.18 -20.99 27.77
N VAL A 125 53.87 -20.86 27.99
CA VAL A 125 52.88 -20.56 26.95
C VAL A 125 52.08 -19.32 27.32
N SER A 126 51.48 -18.65 26.33
CA SER A 126 50.68 -17.44 26.54
C SER A 126 49.40 -17.43 25.70
N GLY A 127 48.45 -16.58 26.07
CA GLY A 127 47.18 -16.40 25.35
C GLY A 127 46.22 -17.60 25.49
N PRO A 128 45.40 -17.91 24.46
CA PRO A 128 44.38 -18.97 24.56
C PRO A 128 44.95 -20.36 24.90
N VAL A 129 46.15 -20.68 24.42
CA VAL A 129 46.82 -21.96 24.74
C VAL A 129 47.16 -22.05 26.24
N ALA A 130 47.47 -20.92 26.87
CA ALA A 130 47.71 -20.87 28.31
C ALA A 130 46.42 -21.08 29.11
N GLU A 131 45.26 -20.63 28.61
CA GLU A 131 43.96 -20.86 29.26
C GLU A 131 43.61 -22.35 29.28
N ASP A 132 43.77 -23.04 28.15
CA ASP A 132 43.56 -24.49 28.08
C ASP A 132 44.54 -25.28 28.94
N ARG A 133 45.81 -24.85 28.98
CA ARG A 133 46.85 -25.47 29.84
C ARG A 133 46.53 -25.28 31.33
N MET A 134 46.16 -24.07 31.74
CA MET A 134 45.73 -23.78 33.11
C MET A 134 44.51 -24.60 33.50
N ARG A 135 43.49 -24.66 32.63
CA ARG A 135 42.27 -25.46 32.86
C ARG A 135 42.60 -26.94 33.05
N SER A 136 43.45 -27.50 32.19
CA SER A 136 43.84 -28.91 32.25
C SER A 136 44.54 -29.29 33.57
N HIS A 137 45.31 -28.37 34.15
CA HIS A 137 45.99 -28.57 35.42
C HIS A 137 45.10 -28.37 36.65
N LEU A 138 44.25 -27.33 36.64
CA LEU A 138 43.49 -26.92 37.83
C LEU A 138 42.07 -27.52 37.91
N ALA A 139 41.43 -27.78 36.77
CA ALA A 139 40.07 -28.30 36.69
C ALA A 139 39.90 -29.11 35.38
N PRO A 140 40.41 -30.36 35.31
CA PRO A 140 40.40 -31.19 34.10
C PRO A 140 38.99 -31.65 33.65
N GLY A 141 37.93 -31.17 34.30
CA GLY A 141 36.54 -31.45 33.93
C GLY A 141 36.11 -30.79 32.61
N ALA A 142 34.87 -31.08 32.21
CA ALA A 142 34.27 -30.54 30.99
C ALA A 142 33.88 -29.05 31.09
N LEU A 143 33.77 -28.52 32.31
CA LEU A 143 33.32 -27.17 32.59
C LEU A 143 34.40 -26.11 32.33
N PRO A 144 34.03 -24.92 31.83
CA PRO A 144 34.92 -23.77 31.81
C PRO A 144 35.40 -23.41 33.21
N LEU A 145 36.66 -22.97 33.34
CA LEU A 145 37.26 -22.66 34.64
C LEU A 145 36.46 -21.59 35.42
N ALA A 146 35.87 -20.62 34.72
CA ALA A 146 34.99 -19.63 35.32
C ALA A 146 33.74 -20.26 35.98
N GLU A 147 33.11 -21.23 35.32
CA GLU A 147 31.96 -21.94 35.90
C GLU A 147 32.38 -22.80 37.09
N VAL A 148 33.52 -23.50 37.02
CA VAL A 148 34.05 -24.29 38.14
C VAL A 148 34.37 -23.40 39.34
N LEU A 149 34.92 -22.21 39.09
CA LEU A 149 35.24 -21.23 40.14
C LEU A 149 33.98 -20.79 40.89
N HIS A 150 32.93 -20.38 40.18
CA HIS A 150 31.69 -19.88 40.80
C HIS A 150 30.85 -20.95 41.53
N THR A 151 31.16 -22.22 41.33
CA THR A 151 30.30 -23.32 41.78
C THR A 151 30.97 -24.24 42.78
N SER A 152 32.31 -24.25 42.83
CA SER A 152 33.06 -25.12 43.72
C SER A 152 34.32 -24.49 44.33
N GLY A 153 34.77 -23.32 43.86
CA GLY A 153 36.08 -22.75 44.21
C GLY A 153 36.06 -21.38 44.89
N LEU A 154 35.12 -20.50 44.57
CA LEU A 154 35.02 -19.16 45.14
C LEU A 154 33.57 -18.81 45.45
N LEU A 155 33.34 -18.41 46.70
CA LEU A 155 32.07 -17.87 47.16
C LEU A 155 32.32 -16.48 47.76
N GLN A 156 31.98 -15.44 47.01
CA GLN A 156 32.06 -14.05 47.49
C GLN A 156 30.77 -13.61 48.16
N GLN A 157 30.87 -12.57 49.00
CA GLN A 157 29.77 -11.97 49.75
C GLN A 157 28.54 -11.63 48.86
N ASP A 158 28.76 -11.06 47.67
CA ASP A 158 27.69 -10.66 46.74
C ASP A 158 27.19 -11.80 45.83
N ASP A 159 28.04 -12.81 45.57
CA ASP A 159 27.77 -13.94 44.67
C ASP A 159 26.70 -14.89 45.23
N LEU A 160 26.63 -15.00 46.57
CA LEU A 160 25.68 -15.85 47.29
C LEU A 160 24.23 -15.61 46.83
N ARG A 161 23.85 -14.33 46.71
CA ARG A 161 22.49 -13.97 46.28
C ARG A 161 22.28 -14.14 44.79
N GLN A 162 23.34 -13.99 43.99
CA GLN A 162 23.21 -13.99 42.54
C GLN A 162 22.75 -15.36 42.03
N ILE A 163 23.31 -16.47 42.53
CA ILE A 163 22.93 -17.84 42.13
C ILE A 163 21.44 -18.12 42.37
N LEU A 164 20.89 -17.67 43.51
CA LEU A 164 19.47 -17.82 43.85
C LEU A 164 18.56 -16.76 43.22
N LYS A 165 19.13 -15.68 42.65
CA LYS A 165 18.40 -14.64 41.90
C LYS A 165 18.49 -14.79 40.39
N THR A 166 19.42 -15.62 39.88
CA THR A 166 19.52 -15.94 38.44
C THR A 166 18.18 -16.47 37.94
N LYS A 167 17.84 -16.17 36.68
CA LYS A 167 16.58 -16.61 36.09
C LYS A 167 16.44 -18.14 36.21
N PRO A 168 15.23 -18.67 36.49
CA PRO A 168 15.05 -20.09 36.77
C PRO A 168 15.54 -21.03 35.65
N ASP A 169 15.50 -20.62 34.38
CA ASP A 169 15.99 -21.39 33.24
C ASP A 169 17.52 -21.32 33.06
N GLU A 170 18.13 -20.20 33.41
CA GLU A 170 19.59 -20.06 33.45
C GLU A 170 20.19 -20.86 34.63
N ARG A 171 19.53 -20.83 35.79
CA ARG A 171 19.92 -21.65 36.95
C ARG A 171 19.81 -23.14 36.65
N TYR A 172 18.74 -23.58 35.98
CA TYR A 172 18.60 -24.97 35.54
C TYR A 172 19.78 -25.41 34.66
N ARG A 173 20.17 -24.58 33.69
CA ARG A 173 21.33 -24.87 32.82
C ARG A 173 22.65 -24.91 33.59
N GLN A 174 22.86 -23.97 34.51
CA GLN A 174 24.04 -23.99 35.40
C GLN A 174 24.10 -25.29 36.23
N LEU A 175 22.98 -25.73 36.80
CA LEU A 175 22.93 -26.98 37.57
C LEU A 175 23.13 -28.21 36.68
N MET A 176 22.58 -28.24 35.45
CA MET A 176 22.81 -29.33 34.49
C MET A 176 24.30 -29.50 34.18
N ARG A 177 25.00 -28.38 33.95
CA ARG A 177 26.44 -28.34 33.72
C ARG A 177 27.22 -28.91 34.90
N LEU A 178 26.87 -28.49 36.11
CA LEU A 178 27.53 -28.98 37.33
C LEU A 178 27.36 -30.47 37.59
N LEU A 179 26.23 -31.04 37.16
CA LEU A 179 25.98 -32.47 37.26
C LEU A 179 26.64 -33.27 36.12
N GLY A 180 27.42 -32.62 35.24
CA GLY A 180 28.03 -33.24 34.07
C GLY A 180 27.00 -33.70 33.03
N LEU A 181 25.87 -32.99 32.94
CA LEU A 181 24.76 -33.30 32.04
C LEU A 181 24.78 -32.41 30.79
N GLU A 182 25.93 -31.85 30.38
CA GLU A 182 26.01 -30.94 29.23
C GLU A 182 25.59 -31.62 27.92
N ALA A 183 25.87 -32.92 27.78
CA ALA A 183 25.45 -33.70 26.62
C ALA A 183 23.92 -33.72 26.45
N LEU A 184 23.16 -33.67 27.56
CA LEU A 184 21.70 -33.63 27.53
C LEU A 184 21.20 -32.24 27.10
N GLU A 185 21.86 -31.16 27.53
CA GLU A 185 21.58 -29.78 27.09
C GLU A 185 21.81 -29.65 25.57
N GLN A 186 22.93 -30.16 25.07
CA GLN A 186 23.26 -30.15 23.64
C GLN A 186 22.25 -30.96 22.81
N PHE A 187 21.86 -32.14 23.30
CA PHE A 187 20.86 -32.98 22.65
C PHE A 187 19.48 -32.31 22.60
N GLU A 188 19.05 -31.67 23.70
CA GLU A 188 17.79 -30.91 23.75
C GLU A 188 17.77 -29.78 22.72
N GLN A 189 18.87 -29.03 22.62
CA GLN A 189 19.03 -27.98 21.63
C GLN A 189 18.93 -28.52 20.20
N PHE A 190 19.64 -29.60 19.90
CA PHE A 190 19.61 -30.25 18.60
C PHE A 190 18.18 -30.71 18.21
N VAL A 191 17.45 -31.34 19.13
CA VAL A 191 16.07 -31.79 18.87
C VAL A 191 15.14 -30.59 18.66
N ARG A 192 15.33 -29.50 19.42
CA ARG A 192 14.55 -28.27 19.27
C ARG A 192 14.79 -27.59 17.92
N GLU A 193 16.04 -27.55 17.46
CA GLU A 193 16.40 -27.04 16.13
C GLU A 193 15.73 -27.87 15.04
N ARG A 194 15.75 -29.21 15.15
CA ARG A 194 15.03 -30.10 14.22
C ARG A 194 13.52 -29.92 14.23
N LYS A 195 12.88 -29.77 15.40
CA LYS A 195 11.46 -29.45 15.53
C LYS A 195 11.11 -28.15 14.80
N THR A 196 11.95 -27.13 14.97
CA THR A 196 11.76 -25.82 14.34
C THR A 196 11.91 -25.91 12.82
N ALA A 197 12.95 -26.60 12.34
CA ALA A 197 13.18 -26.84 10.91
C ALA A 197 12.04 -27.64 10.25
N ALA A 198 11.54 -28.68 10.92
CA ALA A 198 10.43 -29.51 10.42
C ALA A 198 9.13 -28.69 10.31
N ARG A 199 8.82 -27.86 11.31
CA ARG A 199 7.65 -26.96 11.26
C ARG A 199 7.77 -25.91 10.16
N ALA A 200 8.95 -25.32 9.99
CA ALA A 200 9.19 -24.35 8.91
C ALA A 200 9.03 -24.99 7.52
N ARG A 201 9.53 -26.22 7.35
CA ARG A 201 9.37 -26.98 6.10
C ARG A 201 7.91 -27.30 5.82
N LEU A 202 7.15 -27.78 6.81
CA LEU A 202 5.71 -28.02 6.67
C LEU A 202 4.97 -26.74 6.24
N ALA A 203 5.19 -25.62 6.94
CA ALA A 203 4.55 -24.35 6.62
C ALA A 203 4.92 -23.82 5.21
N GLY A 204 6.13 -24.15 4.73
CA GLY A 204 6.53 -23.87 3.34
C GLY A 204 5.76 -24.75 2.35
N SER A 205 5.71 -26.07 2.60
CA SER A 205 4.99 -27.01 1.74
C SER A 205 3.49 -26.73 1.66
N GLU A 206 2.85 -26.36 2.77
CA GLU A 206 1.42 -26.01 2.82
C GLU A 206 1.12 -24.74 2.01
N ARG A 207 1.96 -23.69 2.13
CA ARG A 207 1.83 -22.48 1.31
C ARG A 207 1.95 -22.76 -0.18
N SER A 208 2.97 -23.52 -0.57
CA SER A 208 3.15 -23.89 -1.99
C SER A 208 1.97 -24.72 -2.51
N TYR A 209 1.45 -25.64 -1.69
CA TYR A 209 0.27 -26.43 -2.04
C TYR A 209 -0.97 -25.55 -2.23
N GLU A 210 -1.25 -24.62 -1.31
CA GLU A 210 -2.36 -23.66 -1.45
C GLU A 210 -2.24 -22.78 -2.70
N GLU A 211 -1.03 -22.33 -3.03
CA GLU A 211 -0.79 -21.58 -4.27
C GLU A 211 -1.05 -22.43 -5.53
N ALA A 212 -0.65 -23.70 -5.52
CA ALA A 212 -0.93 -24.62 -6.61
C ALA A 212 -2.43 -24.88 -6.77
N VAL A 213 -3.16 -25.09 -5.66
CA VAL A 213 -4.63 -25.25 -5.66
C VAL A 213 -5.31 -24.01 -6.23
N ARG A 214 -4.92 -22.80 -5.81
CA ARG A 214 -5.48 -21.55 -6.38
C ARG A 214 -5.25 -21.42 -7.88
N LYS A 215 -4.06 -21.79 -8.37
CA LYS A 215 -3.76 -21.79 -9.82
C LYS A 215 -4.61 -22.79 -10.57
N TYR A 216 -4.80 -23.99 -10.01
CA TYR A 216 -5.66 -25.01 -10.58
C TYR A 216 -7.12 -24.58 -10.62
N GLU A 217 -7.67 -24.07 -9.52
CA GLU A 217 -9.05 -23.56 -9.46
C GLU A 217 -9.28 -22.47 -10.51
N SER A 218 -8.36 -21.51 -10.62
CA SER A 218 -8.44 -20.46 -11.64
C SER A 218 -8.38 -21.01 -13.08
N ALA A 219 -7.53 -22.02 -13.32
CA ALA A 219 -7.43 -22.66 -14.63
C ALA A 219 -8.69 -23.47 -14.99
N VAL A 220 -9.31 -24.14 -14.00
CA VAL A 220 -10.58 -24.84 -14.16
C VAL A 220 -11.71 -23.85 -14.48
N GLU A 221 -11.82 -22.76 -13.74
CA GLU A 221 -12.84 -21.72 -13.98
C GLU A 221 -12.71 -21.10 -15.39
N GLN A 222 -11.48 -20.83 -15.83
CA GLN A 222 -11.20 -20.35 -17.18
C GLN A 222 -11.59 -21.37 -18.27
N LEU A 223 -11.32 -22.65 -18.03
CA LEU A 223 -11.69 -23.72 -18.94
C LEU A 223 -13.22 -23.86 -19.03
N GLU A 224 -13.92 -23.92 -17.89
CA GLU A 224 -15.39 -24.02 -17.84
C GLU A 224 -16.04 -22.82 -18.54
N THR A 225 -15.53 -21.60 -18.29
CA THR A 225 -16.01 -20.39 -18.97
C THR A 225 -15.80 -20.47 -20.48
N SER A 226 -14.65 -20.97 -20.92
CA SER A 226 -14.32 -21.13 -22.34
C SER A 226 -15.23 -22.18 -23.00
N GLU A 227 -15.51 -23.30 -22.32
CA GLU A 227 -16.41 -24.36 -22.81
C GLU A 227 -17.85 -23.88 -22.93
N LEU A 228 -18.36 -23.14 -21.93
CA LEU A 228 -19.70 -22.54 -21.96
C LEU A 228 -19.86 -21.54 -23.12
N GLN A 229 -18.83 -20.74 -23.38
CA GLN A 229 -18.85 -19.74 -24.46
C GLN A 229 -18.84 -20.39 -25.84
N VAL A 230 -18.09 -21.47 -26.04
CA VAL A 230 -18.11 -22.24 -27.30
C VAL A 230 -19.48 -22.90 -27.52
N THR A 231 -20.09 -23.43 -26.47
CA THR A 231 -21.38 -24.13 -26.56
C THR A 231 -22.55 -23.20 -26.91
N ARG A 232 -22.47 -21.90 -26.55
CA ARG A 232 -23.53 -20.92 -26.78
C ARG A 232 -23.57 -20.32 -28.20
N VAL A 233 -22.61 -20.65 -29.06
CA VAL A 233 -22.53 -20.06 -30.40
C VAL A 233 -23.52 -20.77 -31.32
N ALA A 234 -24.55 -20.04 -31.75
CA ALA A 234 -25.53 -20.53 -32.71
C ALA A 234 -24.85 -20.86 -34.05
N PRO A 235 -25.34 -21.87 -34.80
CA PRO A 235 -24.86 -22.12 -36.16
C PRO A 235 -25.05 -20.86 -37.02
N PRO A 236 -24.16 -20.61 -38.00
CA PRO A 236 -24.27 -19.44 -38.86
C PRO A 236 -25.65 -19.45 -39.53
N ALA A 237 -26.42 -18.38 -39.31
CA ALA A 237 -27.72 -18.21 -39.96
C ALA A 237 -27.52 -18.18 -41.48
N ASP A 238 -28.47 -18.73 -42.25
CA ASP A 238 -28.43 -18.62 -43.72
C ASP A 238 -28.51 -17.13 -44.10
N ILE A 239 -27.35 -16.62 -44.52
CA ILE A 239 -27.10 -15.21 -44.84
C ILE A 239 -28.06 -14.74 -45.92
N ARG A 240 -28.38 -15.61 -46.88
CA ARG A 240 -29.34 -15.32 -47.95
C ARG A 240 -30.74 -15.15 -47.38
N ALA A 241 -31.17 -16.04 -46.49
CA ALA A 241 -32.48 -15.98 -45.87
C ALA A 241 -32.63 -14.72 -44.99
N ALA A 242 -31.60 -14.35 -44.24
CA ALA A 242 -31.62 -13.16 -43.37
C ALA A 242 -31.71 -11.84 -44.16
N ILE A 243 -30.93 -11.70 -45.24
CA ILE A 243 -30.98 -10.52 -46.12
C ILE A 243 -32.33 -10.45 -46.84
N GLN A 244 -32.83 -11.58 -47.36
CA GLN A 244 -34.14 -11.64 -47.99
C GLN A 244 -35.25 -11.26 -47.00
N GLN A 245 -35.20 -11.74 -45.77
CA GLN A 245 -36.22 -11.47 -44.76
C GLN A 245 -36.23 -10.01 -44.30
N ALA A 246 -35.07 -9.37 -44.20
CA ALA A 246 -34.96 -7.94 -43.88
C ALA A 246 -35.47 -7.03 -45.01
N LEU A 247 -35.43 -7.51 -46.26
CA LEU A 247 -35.87 -6.78 -47.45
C LEU A 247 -37.36 -6.94 -47.78
N LEU A 248 -38.02 -7.98 -47.26
CA LEU A 248 -39.45 -8.26 -47.47
C LEU A 248 -40.41 -7.08 -47.18
N PRO A 249 -40.22 -6.24 -46.15
CA PRO A 249 -41.12 -5.11 -45.87
C PRO A 249 -41.03 -3.97 -46.90
N HIS A 250 -39.97 -3.93 -47.71
CA HIS A 250 -39.62 -2.82 -48.60
C HIS A 250 -39.85 -3.21 -50.07
N ASN A 251 -41.10 -3.56 -50.42
CA ASN A 251 -41.55 -4.10 -51.71
C ASN A 251 -41.28 -3.26 -52.98
N ALA A 252 -40.74 -2.04 -52.86
CA ALA A 252 -40.48 -1.16 -54.00
C ALA A 252 -39.23 -1.55 -54.81
N TRP A 253 -38.34 -2.38 -54.25
CA TRP A 253 -37.10 -2.82 -54.89
C TRP A 253 -37.16 -4.33 -55.15
N ARG A 254 -36.91 -4.74 -56.40
CA ARG A 254 -36.65 -6.16 -56.70
C ARG A 254 -35.15 -6.40 -56.60
N PHE A 255 -34.74 -7.06 -55.52
CA PHE A 255 -33.38 -7.53 -55.31
C PHE A 255 -33.25 -8.97 -55.76
N GLU A 256 -32.48 -9.22 -56.81
CA GLU A 256 -32.07 -10.58 -57.16
C GLU A 256 -30.68 -10.84 -56.56
N VAL A 257 -30.64 -11.66 -55.50
CA VAL A 257 -29.38 -12.01 -54.80
C VAL A 257 -28.60 -13.01 -55.66
N VAL A 258 -27.70 -12.50 -56.51
CA VAL A 258 -26.65 -13.30 -57.14
C VAL A 258 -25.62 -13.60 -56.05
N GLN A 259 -25.18 -14.86 -55.95
CA GLN A 259 -24.39 -15.42 -54.83
C GLN A 259 -23.50 -14.39 -54.12
N PRO A 260 -23.74 -14.07 -52.83
CA PRO A 260 -22.88 -13.14 -52.12
C PRO A 260 -21.56 -13.87 -51.85
N ASP A 261 -20.50 -13.42 -52.51
CA ASP A 261 -19.15 -13.73 -52.06
C ASP A 261 -18.92 -13.02 -50.72
N LEU A 262 -18.61 -13.79 -49.68
CA LEU A 262 -18.58 -13.31 -48.29
C LEU A 262 -17.42 -12.33 -48.04
N ASP A 263 -16.41 -12.35 -48.91
CA ASP A 263 -15.27 -11.44 -48.86
C ASP A 263 -15.63 -10.02 -49.35
N GLY A 264 -16.75 -9.85 -50.06
CA GLY A 264 -17.21 -8.57 -50.63
C GLY A 264 -18.11 -7.71 -49.72
N LEU A 265 -18.47 -8.18 -48.52
CA LEU A 265 -19.36 -7.46 -47.60
C LEU A 265 -18.88 -6.04 -47.21
N PRO A 266 -17.56 -5.78 -47.00
CA PRO A 266 -17.08 -4.44 -46.69
C PRO A 266 -17.25 -3.45 -47.85
N GLU A 267 -17.01 -3.90 -49.09
CA GLU A 267 -17.16 -3.07 -50.29
C GLU A 267 -18.64 -2.72 -50.52
N LEU A 268 -19.53 -3.68 -50.36
CA LEU A 268 -20.97 -3.48 -50.43
C LEU A 268 -21.47 -2.46 -49.39
N SER A 269 -20.97 -2.52 -48.16
CA SER A 269 -21.31 -1.55 -47.10
C SER A 269 -20.87 -0.13 -47.46
N LEU A 270 -19.70 0.03 -48.09
CA LEU A 270 -19.20 1.33 -48.54
C LEU A 270 -20.03 1.91 -49.69
N ASP A 271 -20.43 1.07 -50.64
CA ASP A 271 -21.26 1.47 -51.77
C ASP A 271 -22.66 1.90 -51.33
N ILE A 272 -23.30 1.15 -50.43
CA ILE A 272 -24.60 1.54 -49.85
C ILE A 272 -24.49 2.87 -49.11
N GLY A 273 -23.43 3.05 -48.30
CA GLY A 273 -23.17 4.30 -47.60
C GLY A 273 -22.96 5.50 -48.53
N ARG A 274 -22.34 5.29 -49.70
CA ARG A 274 -22.19 6.32 -50.75
C ARG A 274 -23.55 6.70 -51.33
N ARG A 275 -24.35 5.72 -51.76
CA ARG A 275 -25.69 5.95 -52.34
C ARG A 275 -26.65 6.65 -51.38
N ARG A 276 -26.58 6.33 -50.09
CA ARG A 276 -27.40 7.00 -49.07
C ARG A 276 -27.08 8.49 -48.92
N ARG A 277 -25.80 8.87 -49.02
CA ARG A 277 -25.40 10.28 -49.03
C ARG A 277 -25.99 11.01 -50.25
N GLU A 278 -25.92 10.40 -51.43
CA GLU A 278 -26.49 10.94 -52.67
C GLU A 278 -28.02 11.14 -52.55
N ILE A 279 -28.75 10.16 -52.02
CA ILE A 279 -30.21 10.26 -51.75
C ILE A 279 -30.51 11.42 -50.80
N SER A 280 -29.75 11.57 -49.72
CA SER A 280 -29.93 12.66 -48.76
C SER A 280 -29.71 14.04 -49.40
N THR A 281 -28.70 14.18 -50.26
CA THR A 281 -28.44 15.42 -50.99
C THR A 281 -29.61 15.78 -51.91
N LEU A 282 -30.18 14.81 -52.62
CA LEU A 282 -31.35 15.05 -53.48
C LEU A 282 -32.60 15.42 -52.70
N LYS A 283 -32.81 14.81 -51.52
CA LYS A 283 -33.92 15.15 -50.63
C LYS A 283 -33.83 16.59 -50.14
N GLN A 284 -32.64 17.04 -49.75
CA GLN A 284 -32.41 18.44 -49.36
C GLN A 284 -32.67 19.42 -50.51
N ARG A 285 -32.23 19.08 -51.73
CA ARG A 285 -32.47 19.89 -52.94
C ARG A 285 -33.96 19.96 -53.31
N LEU A 286 -34.71 18.87 -53.17
CA LEU A 286 -36.16 18.84 -53.40
C LEU A 286 -36.94 19.73 -52.41
N LEU A 287 -36.46 19.79 -51.16
CA LEU A 287 -37.06 20.63 -50.11
C LEU A 287 -36.85 22.13 -50.39
N SER A 288 -35.77 22.52 -51.08
CA SER A 288 -35.54 23.93 -51.44
C SER A 288 -36.42 24.45 -52.58
N TRP A 289 -37.17 23.60 -53.28
CA TRP A 289 -38.07 24.03 -54.35
C TRP A 289 -39.33 24.74 -53.82
N PRO A 290 -39.87 25.75 -54.53
CA PRO A 290 -41.13 26.41 -54.18
C PRO A 290 -42.33 25.44 -54.28
N SER A 291 -43.42 25.74 -53.58
CA SER A 291 -44.61 24.88 -53.52
C SER A 291 -45.57 25.05 -54.71
N ARG A 292 -45.48 26.14 -55.50
CA ARG A 292 -46.29 26.41 -56.70
C ARG A 292 -45.52 27.27 -57.73
N LEU A 293 -45.85 27.11 -59.02
CA LEU A 293 -45.35 27.94 -60.13
C LEU A 293 -46.16 29.25 -60.28
N PRO A 294 -45.56 30.38 -60.73
CA PRO A 294 -46.31 31.61 -61.06
C PRO A 294 -47.17 31.46 -62.33
N ASP A 295 -48.42 31.93 -62.30
CA ASP A 295 -49.37 31.86 -63.43
C ASP A 295 -48.93 32.74 -64.61
N GLY A 296 -49.05 32.20 -65.83
CA GLY A 296 -48.69 32.89 -67.08
C GLY A 296 -49.91 33.18 -67.96
N GLN A 297 -50.26 34.46 -68.12
CA GLN A 297 -50.90 34.95 -69.33
C GLN A 297 -49.94 35.89 -70.05
N GLU A 298 -49.75 35.63 -71.34
CA GLU A 298 -48.78 36.29 -72.23
C GLU A 298 -49.44 37.48 -72.94
N ALA A 299 -48.88 38.68 -72.80
CA ALA A 299 -49.00 39.71 -73.83
C ALA A 299 -47.74 39.60 -74.72
N SER A 300 -47.83 39.76 -76.04
CA SER A 300 -46.62 39.69 -76.87
C SER A 300 -45.82 40.99 -76.74
N VAL A 301 -44.49 40.90 -76.61
CA VAL A 301 -43.59 42.07 -76.52
C VAL A 301 -43.71 42.99 -77.75
N GLY A 302 -44.22 42.47 -78.88
CA GLY A 302 -44.49 43.25 -80.08
C GLY A 302 -45.70 44.20 -79.97
N ASP A 303 -46.68 43.89 -79.12
CA ASP A 303 -47.92 44.67 -78.99
C ASP A 303 -47.75 45.90 -78.08
N LEU A 304 -46.85 45.82 -77.09
CA LEU A 304 -46.59 46.91 -76.13
C LEU A 304 -45.77 48.06 -76.77
N ALA A 305 -44.77 47.73 -77.58
CA ALA A 305 -43.95 48.73 -78.30
C ALA A 305 -44.76 49.52 -79.35
N ALA A 306 -45.73 48.86 -80.01
CA ALA A 306 -46.66 49.50 -80.94
C ALA A 306 -47.66 50.42 -80.22
N GLY A 307 -48.12 50.03 -79.02
CA GLY A 307 -49.00 50.83 -78.17
C GLY A 307 -48.37 52.13 -77.69
N ARG A 308 -47.08 52.12 -77.31
CA ARG A 308 -46.35 53.32 -76.85
C ARG A 308 -46.23 54.38 -77.95
N SER A 309 -45.81 53.94 -79.14
CA SER A 309 -45.67 54.83 -80.31
C SER A 309 -47.01 55.42 -80.78
N ALA A 310 -48.14 54.78 -80.48
CA ALA A 310 -49.47 55.31 -80.78
C ALA A 310 -49.92 56.34 -79.74
N ALA A 311 -49.71 56.07 -78.45
CA ALA A 311 -50.09 56.97 -77.35
C ALA A 311 -49.33 58.32 -77.41
N ASP A 312 -48.04 58.30 -77.75
CA ASP A 312 -47.23 59.52 -77.86
C ASP A 312 -47.73 60.46 -78.99
N ARG A 313 -48.19 59.89 -80.11
CA ARG A 313 -48.73 60.67 -81.24
C ARG A 313 -50.08 61.31 -80.90
N GLU A 314 -50.97 60.58 -80.23
CA GLU A 314 -52.27 61.12 -79.79
C GLU A 314 -52.11 62.30 -78.82
N LEU A 315 -51.10 62.26 -77.95
CA LEU A 315 -50.82 63.34 -77.01
C LEU A 315 -50.39 64.63 -77.73
N ALA A 316 -49.49 64.50 -78.72
CA ALA A 316 -49.02 65.66 -79.50
C ALA A 316 -50.19 66.38 -80.22
N ASP A 317 -51.09 65.63 -80.84
CA ASP A 317 -52.25 66.19 -81.56
C ASP A 317 -53.23 66.89 -80.60
N ALA A 318 -53.46 66.32 -79.41
CA ALA A 318 -54.39 66.88 -78.43
C ALA A 318 -53.88 68.20 -77.80
N VAL A 319 -52.57 68.36 -77.61
CA VAL A 319 -51.95 69.62 -77.13
C VAL A 319 -52.22 70.76 -78.11
N GLN A 320 -52.05 70.51 -79.40
CA GLN A 320 -52.20 71.55 -80.43
C GLN A 320 -53.65 72.03 -80.57
N ALA A 321 -54.62 71.11 -80.51
CA ALA A 321 -56.04 71.44 -80.58
C ALA A 321 -56.53 72.31 -79.40
N LEU A 322 -56.00 72.08 -78.19
CA LEU A 322 -56.36 72.84 -77.00
C LEU A 322 -55.94 74.31 -77.09
N ALA A 323 -54.73 74.57 -77.59
CA ALA A 323 -54.22 75.93 -77.75
C ALA A 323 -55.09 76.77 -78.71
N SER A 324 -55.54 76.18 -79.82
CA SER A 324 -56.41 76.87 -80.78
C SER A 324 -57.78 77.22 -80.19
N ALA A 325 -58.38 76.34 -79.38
CA ALA A 325 -59.69 76.56 -78.79
C ALA A 325 -59.71 77.70 -77.74
N GLN A 326 -58.64 77.85 -76.95
CA GLN A 326 -58.53 78.93 -75.95
C GLN A 326 -58.54 80.32 -76.59
N GLN A 327 -57.90 80.47 -77.74
CA GLN A 327 -57.79 81.75 -78.44
C GLN A 327 -59.13 82.24 -79.00
N ALA A 328 -60.01 81.33 -79.44
CA ALA A 328 -61.33 81.65 -79.97
C ALA A 328 -62.30 82.16 -78.89
N GLN A 329 -62.26 81.56 -77.69
CA GLN A 329 -63.12 81.92 -76.56
C GLN A 329 -62.87 83.33 -76.03
N ALA A 330 -61.60 83.74 -75.95
CA ALA A 330 -61.23 85.09 -75.51
C ALA A 330 -61.80 86.20 -76.42
N ARG A 331 -61.90 85.97 -77.74
CA ARG A 331 -62.46 86.95 -78.68
C ARG A 331 -63.97 87.16 -78.47
N ALA A 332 -64.72 86.06 -78.35
CA ALA A 332 -66.19 86.11 -78.21
C ALA A 332 -66.66 86.82 -76.93
N ALA A 333 -65.87 86.79 -75.85
CA ALA A 333 -66.23 87.42 -74.58
C ALA A 333 -66.19 88.97 -74.63
N SER A 334 -65.34 89.56 -75.48
CA SER A 334 -65.10 91.00 -75.53
C SER A 334 -66.24 91.80 -76.19
N GLU A 335 -66.94 91.23 -77.17
CA GLU A 335 -67.90 91.97 -78.00
C GLU A 335 -69.30 92.05 -77.36
N GLY A 336 -69.72 91.03 -76.59
CA GLY A 336 -71.06 90.96 -75.99
C GLY A 336 -71.34 91.97 -74.87
N ASP A 337 -70.31 92.37 -74.12
CA ASP A 337 -70.46 93.13 -72.86
C ASP A 337 -70.77 94.64 -73.05
N SER A 338 -70.62 95.16 -74.27
CA SER A 338 -70.86 96.58 -74.57
C SER A 338 -72.33 96.89 -74.89
N LEU A 339 -73.02 96.00 -75.62
CA LEU A 339 -74.41 96.21 -76.07
C LEU A 339 -75.42 96.01 -74.92
N ALA A 340 -75.12 95.08 -74.02
CA ALA A 340 -75.95 94.78 -72.84
C ALA A 340 -76.00 95.97 -71.85
N ARG A 341 -74.86 96.64 -71.63
CA ARG A 341 -74.76 97.80 -70.74
C ARG A 341 -75.56 99.02 -71.21
N LEU A 342 -75.53 99.33 -72.50
CA LEU A 342 -76.31 100.44 -73.09
C LEU A 342 -77.82 100.19 -72.98
N SER A 343 -78.25 98.96 -73.27
CA SER A 343 -79.65 98.57 -73.20
C SER A 343 -80.20 98.68 -71.78
N ALA A 344 -79.42 98.24 -70.78
CA ALA A 344 -79.78 98.36 -69.36
C ALA A 344 -79.87 99.81 -68.85
N ALA A 345 -79.02 100.71 -69.36
CA ALA A 345 -79.02 102.12 -68.96
C ALA A 345 -80.21 102.93 -69.51
N ALA A 346 -80.80 102.52 -70.63
CA ALA A 346 -81.93 103.21 -71.26
C ALA A 346 -83.29 102.89 -70.59
N LEU A 347 -83.41 101.72 -69.97
CA LEU A 347 -84.64 101.20 -69.35
C LEU A 347 -85.31 102.13 -68.30
N PRO A 348 -84.57 102.79 -67.39
CA PRO A 348 -85.15 103.70 -66.39
C PRO A 348 -85.65 105.04 -66.96
N LEU A 349 -85.23 105.40 -68.18
CA LEU A 349 -85.57 106.68 -68.80
C LEU A 349 -86.91 106.64 -69.55
N LEU A 350 -87.54 105.47 -69.64
CA LEU A 350 -88.81 105.31 -70.35
C LEU A 350 -90.01 105.66 -69.46
N PRO A 351 -90.96 106.47 -69.95
CA PRO A 351 -92.15 106.85 -69.19
C PRO A 351 -93.11 105.68 -68.93
N ASP A 352 -94.05 105.90 -68.00
CA ASP A 352 -94.99 104.89 -67.52
C ASP A 352 -96.02 104.46 -68.57
N ALA A 353 -96.48 103.22 -68.41
CA ALA A 353 -97.22 102.40 -69.39
C ALA A 353 -98.55 102.98 -69.91
N HIS A 354 -98.97 104.16 -69.43
CA HIS A 354 -100.24 104.78 -69.79
C HIS A 354 -100.08 106.15 -70.46
N ALA A 355 -98.84 106.63 -70.63
CA ALA A 355 -98.54 107.91 -71.27
C ALA A 355 -97.87 107.67 -72.63
N SER A 356 -98.59 107.95 -73.72
CA SER A 356 -98.06 108.03 -75.08
C SER A 356 -97.00 109.12 -75.12
N ALA A 357 -95.73 108.73 -75.26
CA ALA A 357 -94.62 109.65 -75.34
C ALA A 357 -94.16 109.77 -76.78
N GLN A 358 -93.93 110.99 -77.24
CA GLN A 358 -93.27 111.23 -78.51
C GLN A 358 -91.76 111.06 -78.34
N CYS A 359 -91.13 110.33 -79.26
CA CYS A 359 -89.69 110.14 -79.26
C CYS A 359 -88.98 111.49 -79.33
N PRO A 360 -88.06 111.81 -78.41
CA PRO A 360 -87.35 113.09 -78.46
C PRO A 360 -86.44 113.22 -79.69
N VAL A 361 -86.08 112.12 -80.35
CA VAL A 361 -85.23 112.13 -81.56
C VAL A 361 -86.05 112.33 -82.84
N CYS A 362 -87.23 111.71 -82.96
CA CYS A 362 -87.99 111.71 -84.23
C CYS A 362 -89.46 112.15 -84.11
N LEU A 363 -89.92 112.49 -82.90
CA LEU A 363 -91.29 112.92 -82.56
C LEU A 363 -92.40 111.91 -82.87
N SER A 364 -92.04 110.70 -83.31
CA SER A 364 -93.01 109.61 -83.52
C SER A 364 -93.55 109.13 -82.19
N GLU A 365 -94.85 108.80 -82.16
CA GLU A 365 -95.43 108.12 -81.00
C GLU A 365 -94.78 106.75 -80.84
N ILE A 366 -94.24 106.51 -79.65
CA ILE A 366 -93.65 105.25 -79.25
C ILE A 366 -94.55 104.62 -78.19
N ASP A 367 -94.81 103.33 -78.36
CA ASP A 367 -95.38 102.48 -77.32
C ASP A 367 -94.27 102.16 -76.31
N PRO A 368 -94.32 102.71 -75.08
CA PRO A 368 -93.27 102.52 -74.10
C PRO A 368 -93.11 101.05 -73.68
N VAL A 369 -94.18 100.25 -73.79
CA VAL A 369 -94.16 98.83 -73.40
C VAL A 369 -93.37 98.02 -74.43
N ALA A 370 -93.66 98.20 -75.72
CA ALA A 370 -92.98 97.49 -76.79
C ALA A 370 -91.47 97.80 -76.84
N VAL A 371 -91.08 99.05 -76.59
CA VAL A 371 -89.67 99.46 -76.54
C VAL A 371 -88.95 98.84 -75.34
N ARG A 372 -89.61 98.78 -74.17
CA ARG A 372 -89.06 98.18 -72.96
C ARG A 372 -88.80 96.68 -73.14
N ASP A 373 -89.72 95.94 -73.75
CA ASP A 373 -89.53 94.51 -74.03
C ASP A 373 -88.35 94.25 -74.98
N SER A 374 -88.21 95.07 -76.04
CA SER A 374 -87.12 94.92 -77.02
C SER A 374 -85.74 95.16 -76.41
N LEU A 375 -85.62 96.17 -75.54
CA LEU A 375 -84.38 96.46 -74.82
C LEU A 375 -84.03 95.37 -73.78
N THR A 376 -85.04 94.75 -73.16
CA THR A 376 -84.84 93.67 -72.18
C THR A 376 -84.36 92.38 -72.84
N LYS A 377 -84.88 92.03 -74.03
CA LYS A 377 -84.37 90.90 -74.83
C LYS A 377 -82.91 91.09 -75.23
N ARG A 378 -82.56 92.29 -75.72
CA ARG A 378 -81.20 92.59 -76.22
C ARG A 378 -80.13 92.66 -75.14
N SER A 379 -80.49 92.75 -73.85
CA SER A 379 -79.52 92.66 -72.76
C SER A 379 -79.17 91.22 -72.35
N HIS A 380 -79.86 90.20 -72.89
CA HIS A 380 -79.75 88.81 -72.43
C HIS A 380 -79.17 87.81 -73.46
N ASP A 381 -79.02 88.14 -74.75
CA ASP A 381 -78.52 87.20 -75.77
C ASP A 381 -76.98 87.19 -75.90
N GLY A 382 -76.34 86.09 -75.46
CA GLY A 382 -74.87 85.86 -75.46
C GLY A 382 -74.42 84.58 -76.19
N GLU A 383 -75.12 84.21 -77.27
CA GLU A 383 -74.94 82.93 -77.99
C GLU A 383 -73.50 82.66 -78.49
N ALA A 384 -72.75 83.69 -78.88
CA ALA A 384 -71.41 83.53 -79.45
C ALA A 384 -70.35 83.05 -78.42
N LEU A 385 -70.48 83.42 -77.14
CA LEU A 385 -69.55 83.01 -76.08
C LEU A 385 -69.80 81.56 -75.62
N ALA A 386 -71.06 81.10 -75.68
CA ALA A 386 -71.42 79.74 -75.31
C ALA A 386 -70.75 78.70 -76.24
N VAL A 387 -70.81 78.91 -77.55
CA VAL A 387 -70.21 78.00 -78.55
C VAL A 387 -68.69 77.88 -78.38
N ALA A 388 -68.00 78.99 -78.10
CA ALA A 388 -66.55 78.98 -77.94
C ALA A 388 -66.10 78.26 -76.65
N ASN A 389 -66.90 78.31 -75.58
CA ASN A 389 -66.64 77.56 -74.34
C ASN A 389 -66.77 76.04 -74.52
N ASP A 390 -67.72 75.58 -75.33
CA ASP A 390 -67.94 74.15 -75.57
C ASP A 390 -66.78 73.51 -76.35
N ILE A 391 -66.24 74.22 -77.35
CA ILE A 391 -65.06 73.77 -78.11
C ILE A 391 -63.83 73.65 -77.21
N LEU A 392 -63.63 74.59 -76.28
CA LEU A 392 -62.53 74.55 -75.32
C LEU A 392 -62.62 73.35 -74.38
N ARG A 393 -63.81 73.07 -73.82
CA ARG A 393 -64.03 71.90 -72.97
C ARG A 393 -63.72 70.59 -73.69
N ALA A 394 -64.17 70.45 -74.94
CA ALA A 394 -63.90 69.25 -75.74
C ALA A 394 -62.39 69.01 -75.94
N ALA A 395 -61.61 70.07 -76.18
CA ALA A 395 -60.17 69.94 -76.36
C ALA A 395 -59.43 69.58 -75.05
N GLN A 396 -59.87 70.10 -73.90
CA GLN A 396 -59.26 69.78 -72.59
C GLN A 396 -59.43 68.30 -72.19
N VAL A 397 -60.61 67.73 -72.45
CA VAL A 397 -60.89 66.32 -72.17
C VAL A 397 -59.99 65.40 -73.00
N ARG A 398 -59.77 65.75 -74.28
CA ARG A 398 -58.95 64.96 -75.20
C ARG A 398 -57.49 64.91 -74.77
N HIS A 399 -56.94 66.04 -74.33
CA HIS A 399 -55.56 66.14 -73.83
C HIS A 399 -55.33 65.24 -72.60
N ARG A 400 -56.23 65.30 -71.62
CA ARG A 400 -56.10 64.51 -70.39
C ARG A 400 -56.11 62.99 -70.67
N ALA A 401 -56.99 62.54 -71.55
CA ALA A 401 -57.09 61.13 -71.92
C ALA A 401 -55.84 60.59 -72.65
N ALA A 402 -55.09 61.45 -73.34
CA ALA A 402 -53.86 61.04 -74.02
C ALA A 402 -52.66 60.88 -73.05
N VAL A 403 -52.60 61.70 -71.99
CA VAL A 403 -51.55 61.59 -70.95
C VAL A 403 -51.66 60.28 -70.16
N ASP A 404 -52.86 59.94 -69.69
CA ASP A 404 -53.09 58.74 -68.88
C ASP A 404 -52.71 57.46 -69.64
N ARG A 405 -52.94 57.43 -70.95
CA ARG A 405 -52.68 56.28 -71.82
C ARG A 405 -51.18 55.96 -71.97
N VAL A 406 -50.29 56.95 -71.88
CA VAL A 406 -48.83 56.73 -71.95
C VAL A 406 -48.31 56.04 -70.68
N ALA A 407 -48.79 56.45 -69.51
CA ALA A 407 -48.36 55.91 -68.21
C ALA A 407 -48.75 54.43 -68.01
N ASP A 408 -49.91 54.01 -68.54
CA ASP A 408 -50.37 52.62 -68.45
C ASP A 408 -49.48 51.66 -69.27
N VAL A 409 -48.94 52.11 -70.41
CA VAL A 409 -48.11 51.26 -71.29
C VAL A 409 -46.72 51.01 -70.69
N GLU A 410 -46.08 52.02 -70.08
CA GLU A 410 -44.76 51.87 -69.44
C GLU A 410 -44.78 50.88 -68.26
N SER A 411 -45.87 50.86 -67.50
CA SER A 411 -46.04 49.98 -66.34
C SER A 411 -46.15 48.49 -66.73
N ALA A 412 -46.66 48.21 -67.94
CA ALA A 412 -46.84 46.85 -68.45
C ALA A 412 -45.53 46.23 -68.99
N GLU A 413 -44.61 47.04 -69.54
CA GLU A 413 -43.31 46.55 -70.07
C GLU A 413 -42.42 45.95 -68.97
N VAL A 414 -42.27 46.65 -67.84
CA VAL A 414 -41.40 46.22 -66.71
C VAL A 414 -41.87 44.93 -66.06
N ALA A 415 -43.18 44.71 -65.95
CA ALA A 415 -43.75 43.54 -65.29
C ALA A 415 -43.59 42.25 -66.12
N GLN A 416 -43.29 42.34 -67.41
CA GLN A 416 -43.17 41.21 -68.31
C GLN A 416 -41.72 40.67 -68.38
N GLU A 417 -40.72 41.55 -68.38
CA GLU A 417 -39.30 41.15 -68.39
C GLU A 417 -38.90 40.31 -67.17
N ASP A 418 -39.43 40.63 -65.99
CA ASP A 418 -39.13 39.90 -64.74
C ASP A 418 -39.71 38.48 -64.71
N ARG A 419 -40.84 38.24 -65.41
CA ARG A 419 -41.50 36.92 -65.48
C ARG A 419 -40.79 35.96 -66.43
N GLU A 420 -40.25 36.45 -67.54
CA GLU A 420 -39.52 35.64 -68.52
C GLU A 420 -38.17 35.15 -67.97
N ALA A 421 -37.48 35.99 -67.18
CA ALA A 421 -36.23 35.62 -66.51
C ALA A 421 -36.40 34.47 -65.50
N GLN A 422 -37.49 34.50 -64.71
CA GLN A 422 -37.78 33.46 -63.70
C GLN A 422 -38.14 32.11 -64.31
N ARG A 423 -38.86 32.09 -65.45
CA ARG A 423 -39.27 30.86 -66.14
C ARG A 423 -38.07 30.11 -66.75
N SER A 424 -37.10 30.84 -67.33
CA SER A 424 -35.91 30.26 -67.98
C SER A 424 -34.94 29.59 -66.98
N ALA A 425 -34.67 30.23 -65.84
CA ALA A 425 -33.79 29.67 -64.81
C ALA A 425 -34.32 28.34 -64.24
N TRP A 426 -35.64 28.25 -64.06
CA TRP A 426 -36.28 27.06 -63.49
C TRP A 426 -36.30 25.85 -64.45
N GLN A 427 -36.51 26.08 -65.75
CA GLN A 427 -36.46 25.00 -66.75
C GLN A 427 -35.07 24.32 -66.79
N GLN A 428 -34.00 25.06 -66.50
CA GLN A 428 -32.65 24.51 -66.39
C GLN A 428 -32.47 23.64 -65.14
N GLU A 429 -33.00 24.05 -63.98
CA GLU A 429 -32.91 23.27 -62.73
C GLU A 429 -33.67 21.92 -62.82
N VAL A 430 -34.85 21.91 -63.43
CA VAL A 430 -35.64 20.66 -63.61
C VAL A 430 -34.90 19.67 -64.52
N ALA A 431 -34.21 20.15 -65.56
CA ALA A 431 -33.43 19.30 -66.46
C ALA A 431 -32.22 18.65 -65.76
N GLU A 432 -31.50 19.40 -64.91
CA GLU A 432 -30.39 18.88 -64.13
C GLU A 432 -30.86 17.85 -63.09
N TYR A 433 -32.01 18.09 -62.45
CA TYR A 433 -32.57 17.17 -61.46
C TYR A 433 -33.04 15.85 -62.09
N ARG A 434 -33.66 15.90 -63.28
CA ARG A 434 -34.03 14.70 -64.05
C ARG A 434 -32.80 13.83 -64.34
N ARG A 435 -31.69 14.44 -64.77
CA ARG A 435 -30.44 13.71 -65.04
C ARG A 435 -29.91 12.97 -63.81
N LEU A 436 -29.89 13.63 -62.64
CA LEU A 436 -29.40 13.03 -61.40
C LEU A 436 -30.30 11.90 -60.88
N LEU A 437 -31.62 12.02 -61.08
CA LEU A 437 -32.56 10.94 -60.75
C LEU A 437 -32.32 9.72 -61.65
N ASP A 438 -32.04 9.95 -62.94
CA ASP A 438 -31.75 8.90 -63.94
C ASP A 438 -30.41 8.18 -63.63
N GLU A 439 -29.42 8.90 -63.11
CA GLU A 439 -28.15 8.33 -62.62
C GLU A 439 -28.32 7.45 -61.36
N LEU A 440 -29.36 7.70 -60.54
CA LEU A 440 -29.66 6.88 -59.35
C LEU A 440 -30.56 5.67 -59.64
N THR A 441 -31.30 5.70 -60.74
CA THR A 441 -32.16 4.60 -61.22
C THR A 441 -31.40 3.63 -62.13
N THR A 442 -30.19 3.97 -62.56
CA THR A 442 -29.35 3.08 -63.37
C THR A 442 -28.86 1.88 -62.55
N PRO A 443 -29.03 0.63 -63.02
CA PRO A 443 -28.62 -0.55 -62.28
C PRO A 443 -27.09 -0.68 -62.27
N SER A 444 -26.43 -0.20 -61.22
CA SER A 444 -25.03 -0.57 -60.94
C SER A 444 -24.74 -0.59 -59.43
N ILE A 445 -24.95 -1.77 -58.84
CA ILE A 445 -24.30 -2.18 -57.60
C ILE A 445 -23.59 -3.49 -57.92
N SER A 446 -22.29 -3.56 -57.67
CA SER A 446 -21.51 -4.79 -57.90
C SER A 446 -22.16 -5.95 -57.13
N GLY A 447 -22.53 -7.02 -57.84
CA GLY A 447 -23.11 -8.24 -57.24
C GLY A 447 -24.63 -8.23 -56.99
N PHE A 448 -25.36 -7.15 -57.28
CA PHE A 448 -26.82 -7.08 -57.09
C PHE A 448 -27.54 -6.56 -58.34
N ASN A 449 -28.48 -7.35 -58.88
CA ASN A 449 -29.43 -6.85 -59.87
C ASN A 449 -30.54 -6.10 -59.13
N VAL A 450 -30.50 -4.77 -59.22
CA VAL A 450 -31.52 -3.88 -58.66
C VAL A 450 -32.38 -3.34 -59.80
N SER A 451 -33.61 -3.79 -59.89
CA SER A 451 -34.61 -3.20 -60.80
C SER A 451 -35.52 -2.27 -60.01
N ARG A 452 -35.64 -1.01 -60.45
CA ARG A 452 -36.52 -0.01 -59.83
C ARG A 452 -37.51 0.54 -60.86
N PRO A 453 -38.80 0.71 -60.51
CA PRO A 453 -39.73 1.47 -61.34
C PRO A 453 -39.32 2.96 -61.32
N HIS A 454 -39.17 3.55 -62.51
CA HIS A 454 -38.90 4.98 -62.67
C HIS A 454 -40.23 5.76 -62.63
N PRO A 455 -40.38 6.81 -61.81
CA PRO A 455 -41.60 7.63 -61.83
C PRO A 455 -41.76 8.36 -63.16
N GLY A 456 -42.98 8.48 -63.68
CA GLY A 456 -43.26 9.16 -64.95
C GLY A 456 -43.27 10.67 -64.76
N LEU A 457 -42.23 11.38 -65.20
CA LEU A 457 -42.10 12.82 -64.94
C LEU A 457 -42.74 13.66 -66.06
N HIS A 458 -43.92 14.21 -65.81
CA HIS A 458 -44.56 15.22 -66.66
C HIS A 458 -44.78 16.51 -65.86
N ALA A 459 -44.07 17.58 -66.21
CA ALA A 459 -44.02 18.83 -65.43
C ALA A 459 -44.43 20.05 -66.27
N ASP A 460 -45.36 19.85 -67.20
CA ASP A 460 -45.70 20.85 -68.21
C ASP A 460 -46.82 21.80 -67.74
N THR A 461 -47.39 21.56 -66.55
CA THR A 461 -48.42 22.39 -65.90
C THR A 461 -48.11 22.62 -64.42
N ALA A 462 -48.67 23.68 -63.83
CA ALA A 462 -48.48 24.00 -62.41
C ALA A 462 -48.96 22.89 -61.46
N ASP A 463 -50.07 22.22 -61.80
CA ASP A 463 -50.59 21.06 -61.06
C ASP A 463 -49.70 19.81 -61.26
N GLY A 464 -49.16 19.61 -62.47
CA GLY A 464 -48.22 18.52 -62.76
C GLY A 464 -46.91 18.64 -61.98
N PHE A 465 -46.45 19.87 -61.72
CA PHE A 465 -45.24 20.11 -60.92
C PHE A 465 -45.41 19.71 -59.45
N GLN A 466 -46.56 20.03 -58.84
CA GLN A 466 -46.81 19.67 -57.44
C GLN A 466 -46.93 18.15 -57.28
N ALA A 467 -47.66 17.49 -58.18
CA ALA A 467 -47.78 16.03 -58.21
C ALA A 467 -46.41 15.35 -58.39
N MET A 468 -45.57 15.85 -59.31
CA MET A 468 -44.21 15.36 -59.52
C MET A 468 -43.35 15.48 -58.26
N ARG A 469 -43.43 16.61 -57.54
CA ARG A 469 -42.65 16.85 -56.32
C ARG A 469 -43.00 15.88 -55.20
N GLU A 470 -44.29 15.59 -55.01
CA GLU A 470 -44.79 14.63 -54.03
C GLU A 470 -44.36 13.19 -54.40
N GLU A 471 -44.56 12.78 -55.66
CA GLU A 471 -44.19 11.44 -56.15
C GLU A 471 -42.67 11.18 -56.04
N VAL A 472 -41.83 12.16 -56.41
CA VAL A 472 -40.37 12.09 -56.26
C VAL A 472 -39.95 12.09 -54.79
N GLY A 473 -40.64 12.85 -53.94
CA GLY A 473 -40.38 12.87 -52.49
C GLY A 473 -40.64 11.53 -51.82
N ASP A 474 -41.78 10.90 -52.13
CA ASP A 474 -42.15 9.57 -51.64
C ASP A 474 -41.18 8.50 -52.17
N TYR A 475 -40.77 8.60 -53.43
CA TYR A 475 -39.78 7.71 -54.02
C TYR A 475 -38.43 7.78 -53.29
N LEU A 476 -37.88 8.98 -53.05
CA LEU A 476 -36.62 9.16 -52.32
C LEU A 476 -36.72 8.65 -50.87
N ALA A 477 -37.87 8.81 -50.21
CA ALA A 477 -38.11 8.27 -48.88
C ALA A 477 -38.10 6.73 -48.86
N ALA A 478 -38.69 6.09 -49.87
CA ALA A 478 -38.65 4.64 -50.03
C ALA A 478 -37.22 4.12 -50.31
N LEU A 479 -36.40 4.87 -51.07
CA LEU A 479 -35.00 4.50 -51.31
C LEU A 479 -34.15 4.53 -50.02
N ASP A 480 -34.28 5.57 -49.19
CA ASP A 480 -33.53 5.70 -47.92
C ASP A 480 -33.93 4.64 -46.89
N ALA A 481 -35.23 4.29 -46.83
CA ALA A 481 -35.72 3.22 -45.97
C ALA A 481 -35.15 1.85 -46.37
N GLY A 482 -35.13 1.53 -47.67
CA GLY A 482 -34.53 0.29 -48.18
C GLY A 482 -33.02 0.22 -47.93
N ALA A 483 -32.28 1.31 -48.16
CA ALA A 483 -30.85 1.38 -47.87
C ALA A 483 -30.54 1.14 -46.37
N SER A 484 -31.35 1.72 -45.49
CA SER A 484 -31.21 1.56 -44.03
C SER A 484 -31.45 0.11 -43.57
N ALA A 485 -32.40 -0.59 -44.18
CA ALA A 485 -32.66 -2.00 -43.87
C ALA A 485 -31.51 -2.93 -44.26
N VAL A 486 -30.88 -2.69 -45.42
CA VAL A 486 -29.71 -3.46 -45.86
C VAL A 486 -28.50 -3.21 -44.96
N GLU A 487 -28.24 -1.96 -44.58
CA GLU A 487 -27.16 -1.59 -43.66
C GLU A 487 -27.30 -2.30 -42.29
N ALA A 488 -28.52 -2.34 -41.74
CA ALA A 488 -28.80 -3.05 -40.49
C ALA A 488 -28.58 -4.57 -40.62
N ALA A 489 -28.99 -5.18 -41.74
CA ALA A 489 -28.76 -6.60 -42.00
C ALA A 489 -27.26 -6.93 -42.12
N LEU A 490 -26.48 -6.09 -42.82
CA LEU A 490 -25.02 -6.26 -42.95
C LEU A 490 -24.29 -6.15 -41.60
N GLN A 491 -24.74 -5.25 -40.71
CA GLN A 491 -24.17 -5.14 -39.37
C GLN A 491 -24.41 -6.41 -38.53
N ILE A 492 -25.64 -6.96 -38.56
CA ILE A 492 -25.97 -8.21 -37.85
C ILE A 492 -25.09 -9.36 -38.35
N LEU A 493 -24.91 -9.48 -39.67
CA LEU A 493 -24.08 -10.51 -40.29
C LEU A 493 -22.61 -10.40 -39.91
N SER A 494 -22.04 -9.19 -39.94
CA SER A 494 -20.67 -8.92 -39.51
C SER A 494 -20.44 -9.32 -38.05
N GLN A 495 -21.39 -8.99 -37.17
CA GLN A 495 -21.34 -9.39 -35.75
C GLN A 495 -21.39 -10.92 -35.57
N GLN A 496 -22.22 -11.62 -36.34
CA GLN A 496 -22.30 -13.08 -36.33
C GLN A 496 -21.00 -13.75 -36.83
N GLN A 497 -20.37 -13.20 -37.87
CA GLN A 497 -19.07 -13.69 -38.35
C GLN A 497 -17.96 -13.51 -37.31
N ALA A 498 -17.89 -12.32 -36.69
CA ALA A 498 -16.92 -12.05 -35.64
C ALA A 498 -17.11 -13.01 -34.45
N ALA A 499 -18.35 -13.25 -34.03
CA ALA A 499 -18.67 -14.20 -32.97
C ALA A 499 -18.27 -15.65 -33.33
N THR A 500 -18.53 -16.07 -34.58
CA THR A 500 -18.17 -17.42 -35.07
C THR A 500 -16.66 -17.61 -35.14
N ARG A 501 -15.92 -16.63 -35.65
CA ARG A 501 -14.45 -16.67 -35.72
C ARG A 501 -13.83 -16.79 -34.32
N LEU A 502 -14.32 -15.98 -33.39
CA LEU A 502 -13.86 -15.98 -32.00
C LEU A 502 -14.21 -17.29 -31.27
N ALA A 503 -15.34 -17.92 -31.63
CA ALA A 503 -15.71 -19.24 -31.15
C ALA A 503 -14.76 -20.34 -31.65
N ILE A 504 -14.38 -20.31 -32.93
CA ILE A 504 -13.42 -21.27 -33.52
C ILE A 504 -12.03 -21.11 -32.88
N GLU A 505 -11.56 -19.86 -32.71
CA GLU A 505 -10.28 -19.59 -32.04
C GLU A 505 -10.27 -20.14 -30.60
N ARG A 506 -11.36 -19.93 -29.85
CA ARG A 506 -11.52 -20.49 -28.50
C ARG A 506 -11.60 -22.02 -28.51
N GLN A 507 -12.34 -22.60 -29.43
CA GLN A 507 -12.44 -24.06 -29.59
C GLN A 507 -11.07 -24.70 -29.84
N ASN A 508 -10.24 -24.06 -30.64
CA ASN A 508 -8.86 -24.50 -30.90
C ASN A 508 -7.93 -24.34 -29.69
N ALA A 509 -8.26 -23.45 -28.74
CA ALA A 509 -7.50 -23.27 -27.49
C ALA A 509 -7.88 -24.27 -26.38
N LEU A 510 -9.09 -24.82 -26.39
CA LEU A 510 -9.60 -25.77 -25.38
C LEU A 510 -8.66 -26.96 -25.10
N PRO A 511 -8.06 -27.64 -26.10
CA PRO A 511 -7.16 -28.77 -25.83
C PRO A 511 -5.94 -28.36 -24.98
N ARG A 512 -5.37 -27.19 -25.25
CA ARG A 512 -4.22 -26.67 -24.48
C ARG A 512 -4.61 -26.31 -23.05
N GLN A 513 -5.79 -25.73 -22.87
CA GLN A 513 -6.33 -25.42 -21.53
C GLN A 513 -6.58 -26.71 -20.72
N ARG A 514 -7.18 -27.74 -21.35
CA ARG A 514 -7.38 -29.06 -20.72
C ARG A 514 -6.06 -29.71 -20.30
N GLU A 515 -5.05 -29.66 -21.16
CA GLU A 515 -3.70 -30.15 -20.83
C GLU A 515 -3.10 -29.40 -19.64
N THR A 516 -3.26 -28.08 -19.59
CA THR A 516 -2.78 -27.23 -18.49
C THR A 516 -3.44 -27.62 -17.17
N VAL A 517 -4.76 -27.80 -17.15
CA VAL A 517 -5.51 -28.25 -15.97
C VAL A 517 -5.04 -29.63 -15.51
N ALA A 518 -4.83 -30.58 -16.44
CA ALA A 518 -4.34 -31.91 -16.11
C ALA A 518 -2.93 -31.89 -15.49
N LEU A 519 -2.02 -31.06 -16.02
CA LEU A 519 -0.67 -30.87 -15.48
C LEU A 519 -0.73 -30.29 -14.05
N LEU A 520 -1.52 -29.24 -13.84
CA LEU A 520 -1.71 -28.63 -12.52
C LEU A 520 -2.32 -29.62 -11.51
N ASN A 521 -3.28 -30.44 -11.91
CA ASN A 521 -3.83 -31.48 -11.05
C ASN A 521 -2.75 -32.49 -10.61
N SER A 522 -1.93 -32.95 -11.57
CA SER A 522 -0.82 -33.88 -11.25
C SER A 522 0.24 -33.25 -10.33
N GLU A 523 0.45 -31.94 -10.43
CA GLU A 523 1.34 -31.19 -9.54
C GLU A 523 0.75 -31.11 -8.13
N ILE A 524 -0.54 -30.81 -7.99
CA ILE A 524 -1.25 -30.80 -6.71
C ILE A 524 -1.17 -32.17 -6.02
N GLU A 525 -1.42 -33.25 -6.74
CA GLU A 525 -1.32 -34.62 -6.19
C GLU A 525 0.09 -34.91 -5.65
N ARG A 526 1.15 -34.55 -6.39
CA ARG A 526 2.53 -34.68 -5.92
C ARG A 526 2.77 -33.84 -4.68
N MET A 527 2.34 -32.57 -4.67
CA MET A 527 2.53 -31.67 -3.54
C MET A 527 1.77 -32.13 -2.29
N ALA A 528 0.58 -32.70 -2.45
CA ALA A 528 -0.18 -33.28 -1.34
C ALA A 528 0.62 -34.39 -0.63
N THR A 529 1.30 -35.25 -1.37
CA THR A 529 2.16 -36.29 -0.77
C THR A 529 3.35 -35.70 -0.01
N VAL A 530 3.93 -34.60 -0.50
CA VAL A 530 5.03 -33.87 0.17
C VAL A 530 4.55 -33.23 1.46
N VAL A 531 3.41 -32.53 1.43
CA VAL A 531 2.80 -31.92 2.62
C VAL A 531 2.52 -32.97 3.69
N GLU A 532 1.95 -34.12 3.31
CA GLU A 532 1.64 -35.18 4.27
C GLU A 532 2.90 -35.81 4.88
N ARG A 533 3.96 -36.01 4.07
CA ARG A 533 5.26 -36.45 4.58
C ARG A 533 5.85 -35.43 5.57
N ASP A 534 5.84 -34.16 5.21
CA ASP A 534 6.41 -33.08 6.02
C ASP A 534 5.58 -32.87 7.31
N ARG A 535 4.27 -33.12 7.26
CA ARG A 535 3.37 -33.14 8.43
C ARG A 535 3.73 -34.25 9.40
N LYS A 536 3.93 -35.48 8.89
CA LYS A 536 4.40 -36.61 9.71
C LYS A 536 5.75 -36.30 10.37
N HIS A 537 6.70 -35.71 9.63
CA HIS A 537 7.99 -35.29 10.19
C HIS A 537 7.86 -34.20 11.26
N ALA A 538 6.98 -33.22 11.08
CA ALA A 538 6.74 -32.16 12.06
C ALA A 538 6.13 -32.73 13.36
N THR A 539 5.15 -33.63 13.25
CA THR A 539 4.52 -34.30 14.40
C THR A 539 5.53 -35.18 15.14
N ALA A 540 6.29 -36.02 14.42
CA ALA A 540 7.33 -36.86 15.03
C ALA A 540 8.42 -36.04 15.72
N SER A 541 8.87 -34.93 15.10
CA SER A 541 9.86 -34.04 15.71
C SER A 541 9.33 -33.31 16.93
N SER A 542 8.03 -32.97 16.95
CA SER A 542 7.39 -32.38 18.13
C SER A 542 7.35 -33.38 19.28
N SER A 543 6.88 -34.60 19.01
CA SER A 543 6.82 -35.67 20.01
C SER A 543 8.22 -36.00 20.56
N LEU A 544 9.24 -36.08 19.69
CA LEU A 544 10.62 -36.30 20.12
C LEU A 544 11.12 -35.19 21.05
N ALA A 545 10.82 -33.93 20.75
CA ALA A 545 11.20 -32.80 21.62
C ALA A 545 10.53 -32.87 22.99
N ASP A 546 9.25 -33.18 23.01
CA ASP A 546 8.47 -33.23 24.26
C ASP A 546 8.92 -34.42 25.12
N SER A 547 9.20 -35.58 24.52
CA SER A 547 9.79 -36.75 25.19
C SER A 547 11.22 -36.49 25.68
N THR A 548 12.04 -35.78 24.89
CA THR A 548 13.42 -35.41 25.28
C THR A 548 13.40 -34.49 26.50
N MET A 549 12.55 -33.48 26.51
CA MET A 549 12.41 -32.56 27.65
C MET A 549 11.98 -33.31 28.93
N SER A 550 11.02 -34.23 28.81
CA SER A 550 10.55 -35.06 29.93
C SER A 550 11.66 -35.98 30.47
N ALA A 551 12.40 -36.64 29.58
CA ALA A 551 13.53 -37.50 29.92
C ALA A 551 14.67 -36.72 30.61
N ASN A 552 15.07 -35.58 30.05
CA ASN A 552 16.09 -34.70 30.62
C ASN A 552 15.69 -34.23 32.03
N SER A 553 14.44 -33.80 32.21
CA SER A 553 13.92 -33.38 33.51
C SER A 553 13.94 -34.53 34.54
N SER A 554 13.62 -35.75 34.11
CA SER A 554 13.68 -36.95 34.96
C SER A 554 15.12 -37.31 35.36
N ILE A 555 16.07 -37.28 34.42
CA ILE A 555 17.48 -37.56 34.69
C ILE A 555 18.06 -36.51 35.63
N PHE A 556 17.82 -35.23 35.36
CA PHE A 556 18.23 -34.14 36.21
C PHE A 556 17.68 -34.32 37.63
N ARG A 557 16.37 -34.56 37.78
CA ARG A 557 15.74 -34.79 39.09
C ARG A 557 16.39 -35.95 39.84
N LYS A 558 16.62 -37.10 39.17
CA LYS A 558 17.28 -38.26 39.79
C LYS A 558 18.71 -37.94 40.23
N ARG A 559 19.50 -37.25 39.40
CA ARG A 559 20.87 -36.85 39.74
C ARG A 559 20.88 -35.84 40.88
N PHE A 560 19.98 -34.86 40.85
CA PHE A 560 19.87 -33.86 41.91
C PHE A 560 19.44 -34.46 43.25
N GLN A 561 18.48 -35.39 43.25
CA GLN A 561 18.05 -36.12 44.45
C GLN A 561 19.19 -36.88 45.13
N THR A 562 20.27 -37.25 44.41
CA THR A 562 21.45 -37.83 45.05
C THR A 562 22.28 -36.82 45.85
N LEU A 563 22.15 -35.52 45.53
CA LEU A 563 22.85 -34.43 46.23
C LEU A 563 22.03 -33.85 47.39
N GLU A 564 20.71 -33.97 47.32
CA GLU A 564 19.79 -33.43 48.32
C GLU A 564 20.11 -33.87 49.76
N PRO A 565 20.46 -35.14 50.07
CA PRO A 565 20.85 -35.52 51.43
C PRO A 565 22.07 -34.77 51.95
N LEU A 566 23.05 -34.53 51.08
CA LEU A 566 24.30 -33.87 51.44
C LEU A 566 24.12 -32.35 51.55
N MET A 567 23.24 -31.75 50.74
CA MET A 567 22.79 -30.37 50.93
C MET A 567 22.08 -30.19 52.27
N ASN A 568 21.20 -31.12 52.65
CA ASN A 568 20.47 -31.08 53.92
C ASN A 568 21.38 -31.34 55.13
N ASP A 569 22.36 -32.23 55.01
CA ASP A 569 23.37 -32.43 56.06
C ASP A 569 24.14 -31.13 56.34
N VAL A 570 24.59 -30.42 55.29
CA VAL A 570 25.24 -29.11 55.46
C VAL A 570 24.29 -28.08 56.05
N TYR A 571 23.07 -27.98 55.51
CA TYR A 571 22.06 -27.02 55.97
C TYR A 571 21.73 -27.19 57.46
N SER A 572 21.52 -28.44 57.90
CA SER A 572 21.21 -28.78 59.29
C SER A 572 22.35 -28.50 60.28
N ARG A 573 23.62 -28.46 59.81
CA ARG A 573 24.79 -28.17 60.65
C ARG A 573 25.11 -26.69 60.79
N LEU A 574 24.70 -25.87 59.82
CA LEU A 574 25.03 -24.46 59.78
C LEU A 574 24.02 -23.62 60.57
N ASP A 575 22.72 -23.76 60.30
CA ASP A 575 21.61 -23.18 61.08
C ASP A 575 20.27 -23.61 60.45
N PRO A 576 19.65 -24.71 60.90
CA PRO A 576 18.33 -25.07 60.40
C PRO A 576 17.31 -24.05 60.93
N HIS A 577 16.53 -23.44 60.02
CA HIS A 577 15.43 -22.58 60.43
C HIS A 577 14.45 -23.38 61.33
N PRO A 578 13.92 -22.81 62.44
CA PRO A 578 13.12 -23.56 63.42
C PRO A 578 11.96 -24.38 62.84
N ALA A 579 11.32 -23.85 61.79
CA ALA A 579 10.24 -24.53 61.07
C ALA A 579 10.66 -25.14 59.73
N PHE A 580 11.65 -24.58 59.03
CA PHE A 580 11.97 -24.94 57.66
C PHE A 580 13.31 -25.68 57.64
N THR A 581 13.26 -26.96 58.00
CA THR A 581 14.46 -27.76 58.32
C THR A 581 15.03 -28.50 57.12
N HIS A 582 14.28 -28.59 56.02
CA HIS A 582 14.70 -29.35 54.84
C HIS A 582 14.78 -28.45 53.60
N LEU A 583 15.95 -28.43 52.95
CA LEU A 583 16.23 -27.77 51.69
C LEU A 583 16.00 -28.74 50.53
N SER A 584 15.24 -28.33 49.52
CA SER A 584 15.03 -29.08 48.28
C SER A 584 15.16 -28.14 47.07
N PHE A 585 15.26 -28.72 45.89
CA PHE A 585 15.12 -27.96 44.65
C PHE A 585 14.04 -28.59 43.80
N ASN A 586 13.03 -27.80 43.48
CA ASN A 586 11.96 -28.22 42.60
C ASN A 586 12.32 -27.93 41.15
N VAL A 587 12.01 -28.90 40.30
CA VAL A 587 12.21 -28.83 38.85
C VAL A 587 10.85 -28.79 38.21
N GLU A 588 10.51 -27.64 37.68
CA GLU A 588 9.23 -27.36 37.05
C GLU A 588 9.44 -26.97 35.58
N SER A 589 8.45 -27.28 34.74
CA SER A 589 8.42 -26.79 33.37
C SER A 589 7.59 -25.51 33.30
N PHE A 590 8.23 -24.38 32.96
CA PHE A 590 7.53 -23.12 32.71
C PHE A 590 7.67 -22.73 31.23
N ARG A 591 6.54 -22.51 30.53
CA ARG A 591 6.52 -22.17 29.09
C ARG A 591 7.37 -23.13 28.22
N SER A 592 7.27 -24.44 28.47
CA SER A 592 8.07 -25.46 27.79
C SER A 592 9.59 -25.31 27.97
N ARG A 593 10.01 -24.70 29.09
CA ARG A 593 11.41 -24.67 29.52
C ARG A 593 11.52 -25.29 30.91
N PRO A 594 12.47 -26.21 31.14
CA PRO A 594 12.77 -26.67 32.48
C PRO A 594 13.36 -25.52 33.30
N THR A 595 12.96 -25.45 34.57
CA THR A 595 13.37 -24.43 35.54
C THR A 595 13.69 -25.10 36.87
N ALA A 596 14.68 -24.57 37.60
CA ALA A 596 15.06 -25.06 38.91
C ALA A 596 14.88 -23.95 39.96
N SER A 597 14.09 -24.23 41.00
CA SER A 597 13.83 -23.32 42.13
C SER A 597 14.23 -23.97 43.44
N ALA A 598 14.98 -23.25 44.27
CA ALA A 598 15.23 -23.69 45.64
C ALA A 598 13.92 -23.57 46.44
N THR A 599 13.63 -24.57 47.26
CA THR A 599 12.48 -24.63 48.15
C THR A 599 12.94 -25.10 49.52
N VAL A 600 12.29 -24.58 50.56
CA VAL A 600 12.49 -25.06 51.93
C VAL A 600 11.17 -25.57 52.46
N LEU A 601 11.23 -26.70 53.18
CA LEU A 601 10.08 -27.47 53.62
C LEU A 601 10.01 -27.52 55.15
N ASP A 602 8.82 -27.23 55.67
CA ASP A 602 8.41 -27.60 57.02
C ASP A 602 7.88 -29.04 56.99
N SER A 603 8.65 -29.95 57.57
CA SER A 603 8.34 -31.40 57.57
C SER A 603 7.16 -31.76 58.48
N GLU A 604 6.81 -30.91 59.45
CA GLU A 604 5.69 -31.16 60.36
C GLU A 604 4.34 -30.78 59.73
N ARG A 605 4.33 -29.72 58.92
CA ARG A 605 3.11 -29.15 58.33
C ARG A 605 2.98 -29.32 56.81
N ASP A 606 3.99 -29.90 56.17
CA ASP A 606 4.09 -30.08 54.71
C ASP A 606 3.96 -28.75 53.94
N ILE A 607 4.60 -27.70 54.46
CA ILE A 607 4.58 -26.35 53.85
C ILE A 607 5.90 -26.11 53.13
N SER A 608 5.85 -25.94 51.81
CA SER A 608 7.01 -25.62 50.97
C SER A 608 6.97 -24.18 50.49
N VAL A 609 8.07 -23.46 50.67
CA VAL A 609 8.19 -22.04 50.31
C VAL A 609 9.52 -21.74 49.62
N ASN A 610 9.57 -20.63 48.88
CA ASN A 610 10.83 -20.14 48.33
C ASN A 610 11.61 -19.41 49.44
N PRO A 611 12.83 -19.89 49.82
CA PRO A 611 13.60 -19.27 50.90
C PRO A 611 13.91 -17.80 50.62
N MET A 612 14.02 -17.40 49.35
CA MET A 612 14.35 -16.01 49.00
C MET A 612 13.24 -15.00 49.27
N LEU A 613 12.01 -15.47 49.52
CA LEU A 613 10.86 -14.61 49.83
C LEU A 613 10.62 -14.47 51.34
N ILE A 614 11.12 -15.40 52.15
CA ILE A 614 10.74 -15.53 53.57
C ILE A 614 11.94 -15.46 54.51
N PHE A 615 13.10 -15.99 54.10
CA PHE A 615 14.29 -16.02 54.96
C PHE A 615 14.94 -14.65 55.11
N SER A 616 15.58 -14.45 56.27
CA SER A 616 16.47 -13.31 56.49
C SER A 616 17.70 -13.39 55.58
N SER A 617 18.44 -12.28 55.51
CA SER A 617 19.69 -12.21 54.75
C SER A 617 20.70 -13.30 55.14
N ALA A 618 20.82 -13.60 56.45
CA ALA A 618 21.75 -14.60 56.96
C ALA A 618 21.28 -16.03 56.61
N GLN A 619 20.00 -16.32 56.81
CA GLN A 619 19.41 -17.63 56.50
C GLN A 619 19.45 -17.96 55.00
N ALA A 620 19.22 -16.97 54.14
CA ALA A 620 19.37 -17.14 52.70
C ALA A 620 20.83 -17.48 52.30
N ASN A 621 21.82 -16.85 52.95
CA ASN A 621 23.23 -17.17 52.69
C ASN A 621 23.57 -18.62 53.07
N ILE A 622 22.96 -19.15 54.14
CA ILE A 622 23.16 -20.54 54.57
C ILE A 622 22.63 -21.52 53.53
N VAL A 623 21.47 -21.24 52.93
CA VAL A 623 20.91 -22.05 51.83
C VAL A 623 21.89 -22.11 50.67
N VAL A 624 22.47 -20.96 50.28
CA VAL A 624 23.42 -20.91 49.17
C VAL A 624 24.72 -21.64 49.52
N LEU A 625 25.27 -21.39 50.71
CA LEU A 625 26.48 -22.03 51.19
C LEU A 625 26.31 -23.55 51.23
N SER A 626 25.16 -24.03 51.67
CA SER A 626 24.81 -25.46 51.68
C SER A 626 24.79 -26.05 50.27
N ALA A 627 24.16 -25.35 49.32
CA ALA A 627 24.16 -25.77 47.91
C ALA A 627 25.56 -25.73 47.28
N PHE A 628 26.33 -24.67 47.51
CA PHE A 628 27.67 -24.48 46.96
C PHE A 628 28.64 -25.56 47.44
N LEU A 629 28.66 -25.84 48.75
CA LEU A 629 29.52 -26.88 49.31
C LEU A 629 29.10 -28.26 48.82
N ALA A 630 27.80 -28.52 48.71
CA ALA A 630 27.31 -29.78 48.21
C ALA A 630 27.65 -30.04 46.74
N LEU A 631 27.49 -29.02 45.89
CA LEU A 631 27.88 -29.07 44.48
C LEU A 631 29.40 -29.24 44.35
N GLY A 632 30.18 -28.54 45.17
CA GLY A 632 31.63 -28.68 45.19
C GLY A 632 32.10 -30.09 45.56
N TRP A 633 31.45 -30.75 46.52
CA TRP A 633 31.73 -32.14 46.85
C TRP A 633 31.27 -33.12 45.76
N ALA A 634 30.12 -32.87 45.15
CA ALA A 634 29.60 -33.68 44.05
C ALA A 634 30.51 -33.65 42.81
N ALA A 635 31.15 -32.51 42.54
CA ALA A 635 32.04 -32.32 41.41
C ALA A 635 33.33 -33.18 41.48
N GLY A 636 33.70 -33.68 42.68
CA GLY A 636 34.84 -34.58 42.87
C GLY A 636 36.13 -34.05 42.23
N ASN A 637 36.73 -34.85 41.33
CA ASN A 637 37.97 -34.52 40.60
C ASN A 637 37.83 -33.35 39.60
N GLY A 638 36.60 -32.89 39.29
CA GLY A 638 36.36 -31.71 38.45
C GLY A 638 36.33 -30.40 39.24
N SER A 639 36.45 -30.45 40.57
CA SER A 639 36.47 -29.28 41.43
C SER A 639 37.87 -28.66 41.52
N LEU A 640 37.92 -27.37 41.86
CA LEU A 640 39.19 -26.69 42.13
C LEU A 640 39.87 -27.27 43.39
N PRO A 641 41.21 -27.25 43.46
CA PRO A 641 41.98 -27.80 44.59
C PRO A 641 41.82 -27.01 45.90
N PHE A 642 41.21 -25.83 45.83
CA PHE A 642 40.93 -24.97 46.96
C PHE A 642 39.48 -24.50 46.94
N VAL A 643 38.99 -24.07 48.09
CA VAL A 643 37.73 -23.35 48.26
C VAL A 643 38.00 -22.03 48.98
N MET A 644 37.57 -20.94 48.39
CA MET A 644 37.72 -19.58 48.88
C MET A 644 36.36 -19.05 49.34
N LEU A 645 36.22 -18.69 50.60
CA LEU A 645 34.99 -18.11 51.15
C LEU A 645 35.28 -16.70 51.69
N ASP A 646 34.75 -15.68 51.02
CA ASP A 646 34.91 -14.28 51.42
C ASP A 646 33.73 -13.86 52.32
N ASP A 647 33.98 -13.84 53.62
CA ASP A 647 33.03 -13.46 54.67
C ASP A 647 31.70 -14.25 54.64
N PRO A 648 31.77 -15.61 54.71
CA PRO A 648 30.61 -16.47 54.47
C PRO A 648 29.46 -16.34 55.48
N LEU A 649 29.72 -15.81 56.69
CA LEU A 649 28.78 -15.81 57.80
C LEU A 649 28.48 -14.40 58.34
N GLN A 650 28.21 -13.43 57.47
CA GLN A 650 27.77 -12.12 57.93
C GLN A 650 26.47 -12.21 58.76
N ALA A 651 26.54 -11.75 60.01
CA ALA A 651 25.41 -11.66 60.94
C ALA A 651 24.74 -13.01 61.25
N MET A 652 25.49 -13.94 61.83
CA MET A 652 24.95 -15.16 62.46
C MET A 652 25.20 -15.18 63.97
N ASP A 653 24.36 -15.94 64.70
CA ASP A 653 24.51 -16.17 66.13
C ASP A 653 25.65 -17.17 66.44
N ASP A 654 26.21 -17.12 67.65
CA ASP A 654 27.40 -17.89 68.08
C ASP A 654 27.29 -19.42 67.84
N VAL A 655 26.09 -19.98 67.85
CA VAL A 655 25.82 -21.42 67.60
C VAL A 655 26.15 -21.81 66.16
N ASN A 656 25.79 -20.97 65.20
CA ASN A 656 25.95 -21.23 63.76
C ASN A 656 27.43 -21.14 63.34
N VAL A 657 28.16 -20.25 64.01
CA VAL A 657 29.60 -20.05 63.82
C VAL A 657 30.39 -21.32 64.19
N LEU A 658 29.97 -22.05 65.23
CA LEU A 658 30.58 -23.33 65.62
C LEU A 658 30.32 -24.42 64.58
N GLY A 659 29.08 -24.54 64.09
CA GLY A 659 28.71 -25.50 63.06
C GLY A 659 29.52 -25.33 61.78
N PHE A 660 29.74 -24.08 61.36
CA PHE A 660 30.61 -23.77 60.23
C PHE A 660 32.09 -24.06 60.51
N ALA A 661 32.61 -23.75 61.71
CA ALA A 661 34.00 -24.05 62.04
C ALA A 661 34.28 -25.56 61.96
N ASP A 662 33.33 -26.40 62.39
CA ASP A 662 33.42 -27.85 62.24
C ASP A 662 33.29 -28.32 60.80
N LEU A 663 32.48 -27.64 59.98
CA LEU A 663 32.39 -27.89 58.54
C LEU A 663 33.70 -27.54 57.82
N ALA A 664 34.30 -26.38 58.11
CA ALA A 664 35.60 -25.95 57.57
C ALA A 664 36.71 -26.95 57.94
N ARG A 665 36.65 -27.53 59.14
CA ARG A 665 37.57 -28.59 59.59
C ARG A 665 37.40 -29.89 58.80
N HIS A 666 36.23 -30.18 58.26
CA HIS A 666 36.03 -31.31 57.35
C HIS A 666 36.51 -30.95 55.95
N LEU A 667 36.13 -29.79 55.42
CA LEU A 667 36.52 -29.31 54.09
C LEU A 667 38.04 -29.31 53.89
N ARG A 668 38.80 -28.88 54.90
CA ARG A 668 40.28 -28.81 54.84
C ARG A 668 40.96 -30.15 54.56
N ARG A 669 40.26 -31.27 54.77
CA ARG A 669 40.79 -32.62 54.54
C ARG A 669 40.74 -33.02 53.08
N ASP A 670 39.79 -32.48 52.33
CA ASP A 670 39.60 -32.84 50.92
C ASP A 670 40.29 -31.81 50.02
N ARG A 671 40.25 -30.53 50.41
CA ARG A 671 40.72 -29.39 49.62
C ARG A 671 41.27 -28.28 50.52
N GLN A 672 42.15 -27.43 49.99
CA GLN A 672 42.63 -26.27 50.72
C GLN A 672 41.47 -25.29 51.02
N VAL A 673 41.37 -24.82 52.25
CA VAL A 673 40.30 -23.90 52.67
C VAL A 673 40.89 -22.50 52.89
N ILE A 674 40.43 -21.51 52.12
CA ILE A 674 40.85 -20.11 52.23
C ILE A 674 39.65 -19.29 52.70
N LEU A 675 39.72 -18.70 53.89
CA LEU A 675 38.60 -17.98 54.51
C LEU A 675 38.99 -16.53 54.74
N ALA A 676 38.07 -15.61 54.51
CA ALA A 676 38.18 -14.25 55.04
C ALA A 676 37.06 -13.94 56.01
N THR A 677 37.39 -13.17 57.05
CA THR A 677 36.39 -12.60 57.95
C THR A 677 36.86 -11.26 58.51
N HIS A 678 35.90 -10.38 58.77
CA HIS A 678 36.14 -9.12 59.47
C HIS A 678 35.96 -9.21 60.99
N GLU A 679 35.39 -10.32 61.48
CA GLU A 679 35.08 -10.50 62.89
C GLU A 679 36.25 -11.15 63.64
N ALA A 680 36.81 -10.43 64.63
CA ALA A 680 37.95 -10.92 65.40
C ALA A 680 37.64 -12.17 66.22
N ARG A 681 36.47 -12.23 66.86
CA ARG A 681 36.06 -13.40 67.67
C ARG A 681 35.94 -14.66 66.82
N PHE A 682 35.35 -14.54 65.64
CA PHE A 682 35.24 -15.65 64.70
C PHE A 682 36.61 -16.06 64.14
N ALA A 683 37.47 -15.10 63.79
CA ALA A 683 38.83 -15.40 63.35
C ALA A 683 39.62 -16.16 64.41
N ASP A 684 39.55 -15.75 65.68
CA ASP A 684 40.21 -16.42 66.79
C ASP A 684 39.69 -17.85 67.00
N LEU A 685 38.37 -18.05 66.88
CA LEU A 685 37.75 -19.37 66.96
C LEU A 685 38.23 -20.27 65.80
N LEU A 686 38.20 -19.76 64.56
CA LEU A 686 38.68 -20.49 63.39
C LEU A 686 40.16 -20.82 63.53
N ALA A 687 40.99 -19.88 63.98
CA ALA A 687 42.41 -20.11 64.19
C ALA A 687 42.64 -21.27 65.17
N ARG A 688 41.89 -21.32 66.27
CA ARG A 688 41.97 -22.42 67.26
C ARG A 688 41.44 -23.76 66.74
N LYS A 689 40.40 -23.76 65.91
CA LYS A 689 39.79 -24.99 65.36
C LYS A 689 40.56 -25.52 64.14
N LEU A 690 41.21 -24.63 63.40
CA LEU A 690 41.91 -24.94 62.15
C LEU A 690 43.42 -25.15 62.31
N SER A 691 44.03 -24.80 63.45
CA SER A 691 45.47 -24.93 63.75
C SER A 691 46.07 -26.34 63.70
N GLY A 692 45.28 -27.34 63.28
CA GLY A 692 45.73 -28.71 63.03
C GLY A 692 46.02 -29.51 64.29
N VAL A 693 45.70 -30.81 64.24
CA VAL A 693 46.11 -31.77 65.28
C VAL A 693 46.88 -32.93 64.66
N ARG A 694 46.81 -33.08 63.33
CA ARG A 694 47.43 -34.17 62.57
C ARG A 694 48.55 -33.63 61.68
N PRO A 695 49.57 -34.45 61.37
CA PRO A 695 50.57 -34.10 60.36
C PRO A 695 49.92 -33.69 59.04
N GLY A 696 50.36 -32.58 58.46
CA GLY A 696 49.80 -32.01 57.21
C GLY A 696 48.63 -31.04 57.38
N GLU A 697 48.03 -30.93 58.56
CA GLU A 697 47.00 -29.92 58.86
C GLU A 697 47.66 -28.60 59.31
N THR A 698 48.18 -27.83 58.37
CA THR A 698 48.78 -26.51 58.65
C THR A 698 47.77 -25.38 58.48
N LEU A 699 47.94 -24.31 59.25
CA LEU A 699 47.16 -23.08 59.17
C LEU A 699 48.09 -21.87 58.97
N LEU A 700 47.77 -21.05 57.98
CA LEU A 700 48.33 -19.70 57.82
C LEU A 700 47.28 -18.65 58.18
N VAL A 701 47.67 -17.64 58.93
CA VAL A 701 46.82 -16.49 59.26
C VAL A 701 47.49 -15.22 58.75
N HIS A 702 46.84 -14.55 57.79
CA HIS A 702 47.22 -13.23 57.34
C HIS A 702 46.31 -12.20 57.99
N LYS A 703 46.88 -11.45 58.93
CA LYS A 703 46.22 -10.36 59.64
C LYS A 703 46.47 -9.04 58.92
N PHE A 704 45.41 -8.48 58.36
CA PHE A 704 45.39 -7.14 57.79
C PHE A 704 45.24 -6.12 58.91
N THR A 705 46.33 -5.46 59.28
CA THR A 705 46.40 -4.54 60.42
C THR A 705 46.03 -3.11 60.05
N GLY A 706 46.23 -2.73 58.79
CA GLY A 706 46.01 -1.37 58.32
C GLY A 706 46.06 -1.23 56.81
N TRP A 707 45.99 0.02 56.34
CA TRP A 707 46.10 0.37 54.93
C TRP A 707 46.94 1.63 54.74
N SER A 708 47.86 1.59 53.78
CA SER A 708 48.72 2.71 53.40
C SER A 708 48.58 3.03 51.91
N ARG A 709 49.19 4.13 51.44
CA ARG A 709 49.27 4.43 49.99
C ARG A 709 49.99 3.35 49.18
N GLY A 710 50.83 2.53 49.83
CA GLY A 710 51.48 1.38 49.23
C GLY A 710 50.59 0.15 49.11
N GLY A 711 49.43 0.15 49.78
CA GLY A 711 48.50 -0.97 49.86
C GLY A 711 48.29 -1.45 51.30
N PRO A 712 47.68 -2.64 51.47
CA PRO A 712 47.39 -3.19 52.78
C PRO A 712 48.66 -3.58 53.56
N GLU A 713 48.62 -3.38 54.87
CA GLU A 713 49.64 -3.85 55.81
C GLU A 713 49.22 -5.21 56.37
N ILE A 714 50.07 -6.22 56.19
CA ILE A 714 49.72 -7.63 56.44
C ILE A 714 50.79 -8.28 57.32
N GLU A 715 50.38 -8.84 58.44
CA GLU A 715 51.19 -9.69 59.31
C GLU A 715 50.82 -11.15 59.07
N THR A 716 51.79 -12.04 58.88
CA THR A 716 51.54 -13.46 58.64
C THR A 716 52.00 -14.29 59.83
N SER A 717 51.15 -15.19 60.32
CA SER A 717 51.44 -16.15 61.38
C SER A 717 51.17 -17.56 60.88
N ALA A 718 52.13 -18.46 61.09
CA ALA A 718 52.00 -19.87 60.74
C ALA A 718 51.76 -20.71 62.00
N PHE A 719 50.79 -21.62 61.92
CA PHE A 719 50.47 -22.60 62.95
C PHE A 719 50.65 -23.98 62.35
N THR A 720 51.66 -24.70 62.84
CA THR A 720 51.91 -26.09 62.50
C THR A 720 51.44 -27.00 63.65
N PRO A 721 51.04 -28.24 63.35
CA PRO A 721 50.81 -29.25 64.38
C PRO A 721 52.06 -29.36 65.26
N VAL A 722 51.92 -29.13 66.57
CA VAL A 722 53.03 -29.26 67.52
C VAL A 722 53.30 -30.75 67.71
N ASP A 723 54.50 -31.22 67.37
CA ASP A 723 54.87 -32.65 67.51
C ASP A 723 54.91 -33.12 68.98
N GLU A 724 55.13 -32.22 69.95
CA GLU A 724 55.15 -32.56 71.38
C GLU A 724 54.71 -31.36 72.23
N ALA A 725 53.52 -31.42 72.83
CA ALA A 725 53.22 -30.68 74.05
C ALA A 725 52.24 -31.50 74.91
N PRO A 726 52.48 -31.65 76.23
CA PRO A 726 51.75 -32.58 77.07
C PRO A 726 50.28 -32.17 77.14
N ARG A 727 49.39 -33.15 76.92
CA ARG A 727 47.97 -33.01 77.20
C ARG A 727 47.77 -32.72 78.68
N VAL A 728 47.69 -31.45 79.05
CA VAL A 728 47.14 -31.06 80.34
C VAL A 728 45.66 -30.74 80.12
N LEU A 729 44.84 -31.77 80.29
CA LEU A 729 43.49 -31.60 80.79
C LEU A 729 43.43 -32.34 82.13
N THR A 730 43.89 -31.66 83.17
CA THR A 730 43.50 -31.95 84.56
C THR A 730 42.48 -30.91 84.99
N ALA A 731 41.21 -31.31 85.00
CA ALA A 731 40.19 -31.05 86.02
C ALA A 731 38.81 -31.40 85.43
#